data_AF-A0A370BZ87-F1
#
_entry.id   AF-A0A370BZ87-F1
#
_cell.length_a   1.000
_cell.length_b   1.000
_cell.length_c   1.000
_cell.angle_alpha   90.00
_cell.angle_beta   90.00
_cell.angle_gamma   90.00
#
_symmetry.space_group_name_H-M   'P 1'
#
loop_
_entity.id
_entity.type
_entity.pdbx_description
1 polymer ?
#
loop_
_entity_poly.entity_id
_entity_poly.type
_entity_poly.pdbx_seq_one_letter_code
_entity_poly.pdbx_strand_id
1 'polypeptide(L)'
;MPPSIGLIICSQRTPRAGPQIATFIHNTIRESYPPETATITTIDLAKWNLPLYNESGMPSFINSADEYEHEHTKAWSREISRHEAFIFVTPQYNWGYPASVKNAIDYLFHEWKGKAALVVSYGGHGGGKAAAQLRQVLQGVRMRPLERMVELRFPEIEEVKRAAKGEDLGLNVTGYPEVEIEVPRKKILSQVHDTNRIDAGTRHAGTLHSQGNLMSAAYDSLFVMRMPGCIISYYPTGLFFKPAYNHRSTHCIPLLYYHSSLMVHFISLFYTLVGLLPAAALPSPTHHSLETITCDICILGGGSSGTYSAIQLKDAGKHVVVIEPNNRLGGHAATLYLPDGNYVDYGVEGVFNNELSRNYFLRLGVDWKPLLPLNKRTDFVDFSTGERVNPAAGILQALVSTFLYRSSIKHWTFLTRGVYDLPDPVPEELLRPFREFIEEHSLEAALQLVFLFSQNVGNLLDMPTLYAIQNFGVPHVDALIHGYITPKNGMYELYRQAREILGSGVLFQTNVIATNRSDSGVEVTVQHANGTRQLIKARNLLITFPPLIKKLQGFDLDETETELFQKWFWRTYYVAVVNNTGIPDKLWVTNTDPTNGLGYLPRMPFDFLLQYMGAPGYSTSKLVGDMNFTEEDARDLLAADFARMKAKGTYPIHDPQIVVFGDSSPETLMVSPEDIRNGFYRKLVIYPISARYNYSVKLNDTKICLHTGSDFEVALKNLKLWPFFLSRKSRLFVNHSPDTTDNRIYESVLRPLIQATI
;
A
#
# COMPACT_ATOMS: atom_id res chain seq x y z
N MET A 1 22.74 42.20 -24.00
CA MET A 1 23.29 40.90 -24.44
C MET A 1 22.19 39.85 -24.38
N PRO A 2 22.24 38.76 -25.18
CA PRO A 2 21.32 37.63 -25.00
C PRO A 2 21.43 37.05 -23.59
N PRO A 3 20.33 36.56 -22.99
CA PRO A 3 20.35 35.96 -21.67
C PRO A 3 21.28 34.76 -21.61
N SER A 4 22.02 34.63 -20.49
CA SER A 4 22.99 33.54 -20.32
C SER A 4 22.38 32.36 -19.57
N ILE A 5 22.52 31.16 -20.13
CA ILE A 5 21.94 29.92 -19.61
C ILE A 5 23.05 28.91 -19.30
N GLY A 6 23.20 28.54 -18.03
CA GLY A 6 24.16 27.53 -17.60
C GLY A 6 23.62 26.12 -17.84
N LEU A 7 24.21 25.36 -18.77
CA LEU A 7 23.88 23.96 -19.01
C LEU A 7 24.80 23.09 -18.15
N ILE A 8 24.28 22.59 -17.03
CA ILE A 8 25.05 21.86 -16.02
C ILE A 8 25.05 20.35 -16.31
N ILE A 9 26.21 19.82 -16.67
CA ILE A 9 26.45 18.37 -16.77
C ILE A 9 26.62 17.83 -15.35
N CYS A 10 25.61 17.13 -14.87
CA CYS A 10 25.52 16.71 -13.47
C CYS A 10 26.36 15.44 -13.15
N SER A 11 26.70 14.67 -14.18
CA SER A 11 27.34 13.35 -14.08
C SER A 11 28.85 13.45 -13.86
N GLN A 12 29.34 13.10 -12.66
CA GLN A 12 30.79 13.04 -12.37
C GLN A 12 31.47 11.68 -12.64
N ARG A 13 30.72 10.63 -13.05
CA ARG A 13 31.32 9.31 -13.34
C ARG A 13 32.39 9.36 -14.44
N THR A 14 33.32 8.41 -14.38
CA THR A 14 34.27 8.10 -15.44
C THR A 14 34.23 6.58 -15.67
N PRO A 15 33.91 6.10 -16.88
CA PRO A 15 33.42 6.86 -18.03
C PRO A 15 31.98 7.42 -17.82
N ARG A 16 31.50 8.26 -18.75
CA ARG A 16 30.12 8.82 -18.72
C ARG A 16 29.58 9.25 -20.09
N ALA A 17 28.30 9.02 -20.34
CA ALA A 17 27.55 9.59 -21.46
C ALA A 17 27.16 11.08 -21.31
N GLY A 18 27.28 11.65 -20.11
CA GLY A 18 26.78 13.00 -19.78
C GLY A 18 27.18 14.10 -20.78
N PRO A 19 28.46 14.20 -21.20
CA PRO A 19 28.90 15.16 -22.21
C PRO A 19 28.23 15.01 -23.57
N GLN A 20 28.05 13.78 -24.07
CA GLN A 20 27.39 13.55 -25.36
C GLN A 20 25.93 14.03 -25.34
N ILE A 21 25.21 13.70 -24.26
CA ILE A 21 23.80 14.09 -24.06
C ILE A 21 23.68 15.61 -23.87
N ALA A 22 24.62 16.24 -23.17
CA ALA A 22 24.69 17.70 -23.02
C ALA A 22 24.92 18.42 -24.35
N THR A 23 25.85 17.93 -25.19
CA THR A 23 26.09 18.47 -26.54
C THR A 23 24.88 18.31 -27.45
N PHE A 24 24.21 17.15 -27.40
CA PHE A 24 22.95 16.93 -28.12
C PHE A 24 21.88 17.98 -27.74
N ILE A 25 21.60 18.14 -26.44
CA ILE A 25 20.65 19.13 -25.92
C ILE A 25 21.02 20.56 -26.35
N HIS A 26 22.30 20.93 -26.23
CA HIS A 26 22.81 22.24 -26.65
C HIS A 26 22.54 22.50 -28.15
N ASN A 27 22.80 21.51 -29.00
CA ASN A 27 22.64 21.64 -30.45
C ASN A 27 21.16 21.71 -30.84
N THR A 28 20.30 20.84 -30.29
CA THR A 28 18.84 20.91 -30.52
C THR A 28 18.24 22.27 -30.12
N ILE A 29 18.73 22.90 -29.04
CA ILE A 29 18.29 24.25 -28.67
C ILE A 29 18.79 25.30 -29.66
N ARG A 30 20.04 25.21 -30.14
CA ARG A 30 20.58 26.14 -31.17
C ARG A 30 19.93 26.00 -32.55
N GLU A 31 19.50 24.80 -32.92
CA GLU A 31 18.71 24.55 -34.14
C GLU A 31 17.31 25.17 -34.02
N SER A 32 16.73 25.14 -32.82
CA SER A 32 15.40 25.68 -32.53
C SER A 32 15.38 27.20 -32.30
N TYR A 33 16.50 27.78 -31.84
CA TYR A 33 16.62 29.18 -31.43
C TYR A 33 17.98 29.77 -31.85
N PRO A 34 18.02 30.86 -32.65
CA PRO A 34 19.27 31.51 -33.05
C PRO A 34 20.12 31.94 -31.84
N PRO A 35 21.47 31.96 -31.93
CA PRO A 35 22.36 32.35 -30.82
C PRO A 35 22.10 33.75 -30.22
N GLU A 36 21.47 34.64 -31.00
CA GLU A 36 20.98 35.95 -30.57
C GLU A 36 19.85 35.89 -29.53
N THR A 37 19.20 34.73 -29.37
CA THR A 37 18.09 34.48 -28.44
C THR A 37 18.57 34.19 -27.02
N ALA A 38 19.63 33.41 -26.87
CA ALA A 38 20.23 33.02 -25.59
C ALA A 38 21.65 32.48 -25.80
N THR A 39 22.58 32.82 -24.90
CA THR A 39 23.92 32.21 -24.87
C THR A 39 23.95 31.06 -23.87
N ILE A 40 24.08 29.84 -24.36
CA ILE A 40 24.23 28.65 -23.53
C ILE A 40 25.71 28.42 -23.22
N THR A 41 26.04 28.17 -21.95
CA THR A 41 27.40 27.87 -21.48
C THR A 41 27.41 26.53 -20.76
N THR A 42 28.27 25.61 -21.16
CA THR A 42 28.34 24.27 -20.60
C THR A 42 29.21 24.22 -19.34
N ILE A 43 28.62 23.82 -18.22
CA ILE A 43 29.25 23.68 -16.91
C ILE A 43 29.37 22.19 -16.60
N ASP A 44 30.55 21.58 -16.76
CA ASP A 44 30.77 20.19 -16.34
C ASP A 44 31.18 20.13 -14.86
N LEU A 45 30.32 19.57 -13.99
CA LEU A 45 30.63 19.40 -12.57
C LEU A 45 31.87 18.51 -12.35
N ALA A 46 32.23 17.65 -13.31
CA ALA A 46 33.46 16.86 -13.27
C ALA A 46 34.72 17.66 -13.63
N LYS A 47 34.60 18.71 -14.48
CA LYS A 47 35.72 19.66 -14.74
C LYS A 47 35.86 20.64 -13.56
N TRP A 48 34.74 21.08 -12.96
CA TRP A 48 34.74 21.93 -11.76
C TRP A 48 35.29 21.24 -10.51
N ASN A 49 35.03 19.94 -10.34
CA ASN A 49 35.60 19.09 -9.29
C ASN A 49 35.59 19.75 -7.88
N LEU A 50 34.43 20.33 -7.51
CA LEU A 50 34.24 20.91 -6.19
C LEU A 50 34.48 19.84 -5.10
N PRO A 51 35.23 20.13 -4.02
CA PRO A 51 35.32 19.22 -2.89
C PRO A 51 33.94 19.03 -2.25
N LEU A 52 33.78 18.00 -1.41
CA LEU A 52 32.58 17.90 -0.57
C LEU A 52 32.50 19.16 0.32
N TYR A 53 31.30 19.74 0.44
CA TYR A 53 31.02 21.05 1.06
C TYR A 53 31.92 21.34 2.27
N ASN A 54 32.72 22.40 2.18
CA ASN A 54 33.76 22.73 3.15
C ASN A 54 33.79 24.22 3.57
N GLU A 55 32.75 24.99 3.26
CA GLU A 55 32.60 26.39 3.71
C GLU A 55 32.18 26.44 5.18
N SER A 56 32.77 27.38 5.94
CA SER A 56 32.47 27.59 7.36
C SER A 56 31.15 28.37 7.58
N GLY A 57 30.80 29.27 6.66
CA GLY A 57 29.55 30.06 6.71
C GLY A 57 28.39 29.38 5.99
N MET A 58 27.17 29.46 6.54
CA MET A 58 25.95 28.92 5.90
C MET A 58 25.50 29.84 4.74
N PRO A 59 25.38 29.37 3.47
CA PRO A 59 25.25 30.25 2.31
C PRO A 59 23.97 31.09 2.24
N SER A 60 22.93 30.75 3.00
CA SER A 60 21.72 31.58 3.13
C SER A 60 21.92 32.89 3.90
N PHE A 61 23.08 33.07 4.52
CA PHE A 61 23.50 34.34 5.16
C PHE A 61 24.61 35.05 4.38
N ILE A 62 25.17 34.42 3.34
CA ILE A 62 26.24 34.96 2.50
C ILE A 62 25.60 35.71 1.32
N ASN A 63 25.94 36.99 1.15
CA ASN A 63 25.31 37.88 0.18
C ASN A 63 26.27 38.34 -0.94
N SER A 64 27.55 38.00 -0.84
CA SER A 64 28.59 38.31 -1.84
C SER A 64 29.47 37.10 -2.13
N ALA A 65 29.98 37.00 -3.36
CA ALA A 65 30.95 35.98 -3.74
C ALA A 65 32.28 36.11 -2.97
N ASP A 66 32.60 37.28 -2.41
CA ASP A 66 33.84 37.52 -1.66
C ASP A 66 33.70 37.26 -0.15
N GLU A 67 32.49 36.95 0.33
CA GLU A 67 32.18 36.58 1.73
C GLU A 67 32.39 35.08 2.02
N TYR A 68 32.50 34.22 0.99
CA TYR A 68 32.91 32.82 1.15
C TYR A 68 34.40 32.71 1.53
N GLU A 69 34.79 31.63 2.16
CA GLU A 69 36.17 31.39 2.60
C GLU A 69 37.07 30.95 1.44
N HIS A 70 36.67 29.92 0.68
CA HIS A 70 37.57 29.23 -0.26
C HIS A 70 37.43 29.73 -1.70
N GLU A 71 38.55 29.92 -2.40
CA GLU A 71 38.56 30.44 -3.77
C GLU A 71 37.82 29.56 -4.79
N HIS A 72 37.68 28.24 -4.56
CA HIS A 72 36.82 27.40 -5.41
C HIS A 72 35.35 27.76 -5.25
N THR A 73 34.89 28.08 -4.04
CA THR A 73 33.53 28.54 -3.78
C THR A 73 33.31 29.93 -4.33
N LYS A 74 34.27 30.86 -4.15
CA LYS A 74 34.18 32.20 -4.76
C LYS A 74 34.13 32.12 -6.29
N ALA A 75 34.93 31.24 -6.90
CA ALA A 75 34.87 30.98 -8.34
C ALA A 75 33.52 30.38 -8.76
N TRP A 76 32.97 29.43 -7.99
CA TRP A 76 31.68 28.81 -8.25
C TRP A 76 30.50 29.77 -8.09
N SER A 77 30.48 30.57 -7.02
CA SER A 77 29.54 31.68 -6.80
C SER A 77 29.59 32.67 -7.96
N ARG A 78 30.80 33.07 -8.41
CA ARG A 78 30.98 33.93 -9.59
C ARG A 78 30.43 33.30 -10.86
N GLU A 79 30.68 32.01 -11.13
CA GLU A 79 30.16 31.35 -12.33
C GLU A 79 28.63 31.23 -12.31
N ILE A 80 28.06 30.69 -11.24
CA ILE A 80 26.60 30.56 -11.09
C ILE A 80 25.92 31.94 -11.10
N SER A 81 26.57 32.99 -10.63
CA SER A 81 26.06 34.36 -10.72
C SER A 81 25.95 34.88 -12.16
N ARG A 82 26.79 34.43 -13.11
CA ARG A 82 26.80 34.91 -14.52
C ARG A 82 25.59 34.46 -15.34
N HIS A 83 24.91 33.39 -14.94
CA HIS A 83 23.76 32.84 -15.67
C HIS A 83 22.43 33.25 -15.04
N GLU A 84 21.43 33.55 -15.87
CA GLU A 84 20.09 33.99 -15.45
C GLU A 84 19.10 32.81 -15.36
N ALA A 85 19.42 31.72 -16.05
CA ALA A 85 18.69 30.45 -16.01
C ALA A 85 19.65 29.26 -16.12
N PHE A 86 19.17 28.07 -15.78
CA PHE A 86 19.96 26.83 -15.83
C PHE A 86 19.22 25.68 -16.52
N ILE A 87 19.98 24.79 -17.17
CA ILE A 87 19.52 23.51 -17.71
C ILE A 87 20.33 22.41 -17.02
N PHE A 88 19.71 21.68 -16.09
CA PHE A 88 20.36 20.58 -15.39
C PHE A 88 20.24 19.29 -16.21
N VAL A 89 21.34 18.84 -16.82
CA VAL A 89 21.42 17.59 -17.59
C VAL A 89 21.89 16.47 -16.66
N THR A 90 20.93 15.69 -16.14
CA THR A 90 21.16 14.77 -15.02
C THR A 90 20.87 13.30 -15.31
N PRO A 91 21.80 12.37 -15.04
CA PRO A 91 21.44 10.97 -14.97
C PRO A 91 20.57 10.70 -13.73
N GLN A 92 19.86 9.58 -13.71
CA GLN A 92 19.36 9.00 -12.47
C GLN A 92 20.36 7.96 -11.92
N TYR A 93 20.91 8.21 -10.73
CA TYR A 93 21.75 7.26 -9.98
C TYR A 93 20.95 6.75 -8.79
N ASN A 94 20.76 5.43 -8.67
CA ASN A 94 20.14 4.77 -7.52
C ASN A 94 18.82 5.44 -7.07
N TRP A 95 17.93 5.72 -8.03
CA TRP A 95 16.65 6.42 -7.86
C TRP A 95 16.69 7.91 -7.45
N GLY A 96 17.87 8.52 -7.36
CA GLY A 96 18.04 9.98 -7.18
C GLY A 96 18.85 10.64 -8.28
N TYR A 97 19.07 11.95 -8.16
CA TYR A 97 20.06 12.67 -8.95
C TYR A 97 21.46 12.55 -8.29
N PRO A 98 22.58 12.81 -8.99
CA PRO A 98 23.91 12.64 -8.42
C PRO A 98 24.20 13.54 -7.21
N ALA A 99 24.86 12.98 -6.19
CA ALA A 99 25.26 13.72 -4.98
C ALA A 99 26.13 14.97 -5.31
N SER A 100 26.89 14.93 -6.40
CA SER A 100 27.64 16.07 -6.96
C SER A 100 26.78 17.30 -7.23
N VAL A 101 25.51 17.13 -7.65
CA VAL A 101 24.58 18.24 -7.88
C VAL A 101 24.08 18.81 -6.56
N LYS A 102 23.82 17.97 -5.56
CA LYS A 102 23.44 18.43 -4.21
C LYS A 102 24.57 19.26 -3.61
N ASN A 103 25.79 18.73 -3.66
CA ASN A 103 27.01 19.41 -3.24
C ASN A 103 27.20 20.76 -3.97
N ALA A 104 27.09 20.78 -5.29
CA ALA A 104 27.24 21.99 -6.10
C ALA A 104 26.13 23.02 -5.85
N ILE A 105 24.90 22.61 -5.54
CA ILE A 105 23.83 23.51 -5.09
C ILE A 105 24.13 24.04 -3.69
N ASP A 106 24.50 23.16 -2.75
CA ASP A 106 24.68 23.46 -1.32
C ASP A 106 25.78 24.47 -1.01
N TYR A 107 26.76 24.66 -1.89
CA TYR A 107 27.75 25.72 -1.75
C TYR A 107 27.16 27.14 -1.77
N LEU A 108 25.99 27.34 -2.38
CA LEU A 108 25.45 28.64 -2.74
C LEU A 108 23.96 28.78 -2.37
N PHE A 109 23.41 30.00 -2.35
CA PHE A 109 21.97 30.20 -2.11
C PHE A 109 21.37 31.39 -2.86
N HIS A 110 21.95 32.58 -2.69
CA HIS A 110 21.41 33.81 -3.30
C HIS A 110 21.68 33.85 -4.81
N GLU A 111 22.70 33.12 -5.27
CA GLU A 111 23.11 32.94 -6.65
C GLU A 111 22.14 32.07 -7.46
N TRP A 112 21.37 31.20 -6.78
CA TRP A 112 20.28 30.41 -7.36
C TRP A 112 18.94 31.16 -7.33
N LYS A 113 18.64 31.80 -6.20
CA LYS A 113 17.37 32.46 -5.84
C LYS A 113 16.74 33.27 -6.98
N GLY A 114 15.55 32.86 -7.40
CA GLY A 114 14.72 33.52 -8.41
C GLY A 114 14.97 33.09 -9.87
N LYS A 115 16.10 32.45 -10.18
CA LYS A 115 16.49 32.05 -11.54
C LYS A 115 15.63 30.91 -12.07
N ALA A 116 15.42 30.86 -13.37
CA ALA A 116 14.66 29.78 -14.01
C ALA A 116 15.51 28.50 -14.10
N ALA A 117 14.86 27.33 -14.03
CA ALA A 117 15.54 26.04 -14.20
C ALA A 117 14.74 25.07 -15.08
N LEU A 118 15.38 24.52 -16.10
CA LEU A 118 14.94 23.30 -16.77
C LEU A 118 15.69 22.11 -16.16
N VAL A 119 15.00 20.98 -15.98
CA VAL A 119 15.64 19.70 -15.68
C VAL A 119 15.45 18.79 -16.89
N VAL A 120 16.56 18.28 -17.42
CA VAL A 120 16.60 17.25 -18.45
C VAL A 120 17.25 16.01 -17.82
N SER A 121 16.42 15.09 -17.34
CA SER A 121 16.93 13.83 -16.81
C SER A 121 17.19 12.81 -17.92
N TYR A 122 18.05 11.83 -17.66
CA TYR A 122 18.26 10.70 -18.56
C TYR A 122 18.52 9.37 -17.81
N GLY A 123 18.21 8.26 -18.49
CA GLY A 123 18.41 6.90 -17.97
C GLY A 123 17.51 5.87 -18.68
N GLY A 124 17.64 4.58 -18.33
CA GLY A 124 16.80 3.52 -18.93
C GLY A 124 15.29 3.70 -18.72
N HIS A 125 14.90 4.54 -17.76
CA HIS A 125 13.51 4.91 -17.46
C HIS A 125 13.28 6.44 -17.51
N GLY A 126 14.02 7.18 -18.35
CA GLY A 126 13.86 8.65 -18.51
C GLY A 126 14.42 9.52 -17.37
N GLY A 127 14.40 9.01 -16.13
CA GLY A 127 15.07 9.61 -14.97
C GLY A 127 14.18 10.47 -14.07
N GLY A 128 12.85 10.40 -14.19
CA GLY A 128 11.90 11.25 -13.47
C GLY A 128 11.99 11.28 -11.94
N LYS A 129 12.60 10.29 -11.28
CA LYS A 129 12.86 10.39 -9.82
C LYS A 129 14.02 11.33 -9.51
N ALA A 130 15.07 11.33 -10.33
CA ALA A 130 16.11 12.35 -10.29
C ALA A 130 15.51 13.74 -10.58
N ALA A 131 14.67 13.85 -11.60
CA ALA A 131 14.04 15.12 -11.97
C ALA A 131 13.13 15.68 -10.86
N ALA A 132 12.25 14.86 -10.28
CA ALA A 132 11.34 15.26 -9.22
C ALA A 132 12.06 15.68 -7.92
N GLN A 133 13.08 14.92 -7.50
CA GLN A 133 13.89 15.27 -6.33
C GLN A 133 14.72 16.54 -6.56
N LEU A 134 15.32 16.70 -7.75
CA LEU A 134 16.07 17.89 -8.08
C LEU A 134 15.14 19.12 -8.13
N ARG A 135 13.95 19.01 -8.73
CA ARG A 135 12.91 20.04 -8.71
C ARG A 135 12.62 20.54 -7.29
N GLN A 136 12.44 19.62 -6.33
CA GLN A 136 12.18 19.96 -4.93
C GLN A 136 13.34 20.75 -4.30
N VAL A 137 14.59 20.37 -4.58
CA VAL A 137 15.78 21.08 -4.07
C VAL A 137 15.95 22.46 -4.72
N LEU A 138 15.72 22.57 -6.03
CA LEU A 138 15.73 23.83 -6.77
C LEU A 138 14.66 24.80 -6.22
N GLN A 139 13.47 24.31 -5.88
CA GLN A 139 12.43 25.09 -5.18
C GLN A 139 12.88 25.50 -3.76
N GLY A 140 13.63 24.66 -3.05
CA GLY A 140 14.21 24.95 -1.73
C GLY A 140 15.19 26.13 -1.76
N VAL A 141 16.10 26.17 -2.74
CA VAL A 141 16.99 27.33 -3.01
C VAL A 141 16.29 28.46 -3.79
N ARG A 142 14.95 28.45 -3.81
CA ARG A 142 14.06 29.48 -4.36
C ARG A 142 14.23 29.76 -5.86
N MET A 143 14.72 28.80 -6.64
CA MET A 143 14.66 28.85 -8.11
C MET A 143 13.22 28.65 -8.61
N ARG A 144 13.01 28.93 -9.89
CA ARG A 144 11.74 28.77 -10.61
C ARG A 144 11.85 27.62 -11.62
N PRO A 145 11.79 26.34 -11.20
CA PRO A 145 11.87 25.24 -12.14
C PRO A 145 10.60 25.14 -13.00
N LEU A 146 10.80 25.11 -14.32
CA LEU A 146 9.73 25.04 -15.33
C LEU A 146 8.83 23.84 -15.08
N GLU A 147 7.51 23.99 -15.27
CA GLU A 147 6.52 22.94 -14.96
C GLU A 147 6.81 21.63 -15.72
N ARG A 148 7.13 21.72 -17.01
CA ARG A 148 7.57 20.59 -17.82
C ARG A 148 9.05 20.33 -17.60
N MET A 149 9.36 19.09 -17.25
CA MET A 149 10.72 18.53 -17.23
C MET A 149 10.87 17.58 -18.43
N VAL A 150 12.10 17.35 -18.89
CA VAL A 150 12.37 16.45 -20.02
C VAL A 150 12.99 15.16 -19.49
N GLU A 151 12.46 14.01 -19.90
CA GLU A 151 12.93 12.70 -19.48
C GLU A 151 13.44 11.88 -20.68
N LEU A 152 14.76 11.87 -20.89
CA LEU A 152 15.40 11.19 -22.01
C LEU A 152 15.60 9.70 -21.67
N ARG A 153 14.66 8.87 -22.15
CA ARG A 153 14.74 7.41 -22.05
C ARG A 153 15.66 6.84 -23.14
N PHE A 154 16.61 5.98 -22.76
CA PHE A 154 17.31 5.13 -23.73
C PHE A 154 16.34 4.09 -24.31
N PRO A 155 16.36 3.83 -25.64
CA PRO A 155 15.41 2.93 -26.28
C PRO A 155 15.58 1.49 -25.78
N GLU A 156 16.76 0.90 -26.00
CA GLU A 156 17.08 -0.48 -25.63
C GLU A 156 18.16 -0.56 -24.55
N ILE A 157 18.34 -1.78 -24.01
CA ILE A 157 19.32 -2.08 -22.96
C ILE A 157 20.78 -1.92 -23.44
N GLU A 158 21.05 -2.02 -24.74
CA GLU A 158 22.39 -1.81 -25.28
C GLU A 158 22.81 -0.33 -25.27
N GLU A 159 21.91 0.62 -25.52
CA GLU A 159 22.19 2.05 -25.31
C GLU A 159 22.47 2.36 -23.84
N VAL A 160 21.79 1.68 -22.90
CA VAL A 160 22.10 1.80 -21.46
C VAL A 160 23.51 1.29 -21.16
N LYS A 161 23.92 0.15 -21.74
CA LYS A 161 25.29 -0.40 -21.57
C LYS A 161 26.35 0.51 -22.20
N ARG A 162 26.13 0.98 -23.43
CA ARG A 162 26.98 1.97 -24.12
C ARG A 162 27.13 3.24 -23.29
N ALA A 163 26.02 3.78 -22.79
CA ALA A 163 26.00 4.99 -21.96
C ALA A 163 26.72 4.83 -20.62
N ALA A 164 26.61 3.64 -20.00
CA ALA A 164 27.31 3.32 -18.75
C ALA A 164 28.83 3.21 -18.93
N LYS A 165 29.29 2.73 -20.09
CA LYS A 165 30.70 2.72 -20.49
C LYS A 165 31.19 4.03 -21.13
N GLY A 166 30.31 5.00 -21.37
CA GLY A 166 30.62 6.23 -22.11
C GLY A 166 31.05 6.01 -23.58
N GLU A 167 30.68 4.87 -24.18
CA GLU A 167 30.83 4.62 -25.61
C GLU A 167 30.00 5.64 -26.42
N ASP A 168 30.33 5.87 -27.69
CA ASP A 168 29.54 6.76 -28.56
C ASP A 168 28.09 6.25 -28.67
N LEU A 169 27.12 7.13 -28.38
CA LEU A 169 25.69 6.87 -28.47
C LEU A 169 25.12 7.14 -29.87
N GLY A 170 25.89 7.74 -30.79
CA GLY A 170 25.43 8.11 -32.13
C GLY A 170 24.58 9.38 -32.17
N LEU A 171 24.64 10.22 -31.12
CA LEU A 171 23.89 11.48 -30.98
C LEU A 171 24.47 12.65 -31.82
N ASN A 172 25.24 12.33 -32.88
CA ASN A 172 26.05 13.30 -33.61
C ASN A 172 25.21 14.14 -34.58
N VAL A 173 24.88 15.37 -34.14
CA VAL A 173 24.66 16.51 -35.04
C VAL A 173 25.90 17.41 -34.97
N THR A 174 26.35 17.94 -36.11
CA THR A 174 27.77 18.31 -36.34
C THR A 174 28.29 19.50 -35.54
N GLY A 175 29.10 19.21 -34.51
CA GLY A 175 30.39 19.85 -34.17
C GLY A 175 30.48 21.37 -33.94
N TYR A 176 30.92 21.75 -32.73
CA TYR A 176 31.75 22.94 -32.44
C TYR A 176 32.85 22.53 -31.42
N PRO A 177 33.97 23.28 -31.27
CA PRO A 177 35.18 22.80 -30.60
C PRO A 177 35.10 22.85 -29.07
N GLU A 178 36.02 22.17 -28.38
CA GLU A 178 36.24 22.40 -26.95
C GLU A 178 36.69 23.84 -26.70
N VAL A 179 35.92 24.57 -25.89
CA VAL A 179 36.40 25.78 -25.23
C VAL A 179 37.14 25.33 -23.98
N GLU A 180 38.46 25.49 -23.95
CA GLU A 180 39.23 25.35 -22.72
C GLU A 180 38.84 26.47 -21.74
N ILE A 181 38.07 26.10 -20.72
CA ILE A 181 37.83 26.97 -19.57
C ILE A 181 39.06 26.86 -18.67
N GLU A 182 39.95 27.85 -18.73
CA GLU A 182 41.13 27.93 -17.88
C GLU A 182 40.72 28.19 -16.42
N VAL A 183 40.42 27.12 -15.67
CA VAL A 183 40.13 27.18 -14.23
C VAL A 183 41.37 27.68 -13.49
N PRO A 184 41.33 28.81 -12.75
CA PRO A 184 42.52 29.41 -12.14
C PRO A 184 43.16 28.56 -11.02
N ARG A 185 44.01 27.59 -11.38
CA ARG A 185 44.78 26.75 -10.44
C ARG A 185 45.88 27.54 -9.72
N LYS A 186 45.50 28.35 -8.72
CA LYS A 186 46.43 28.93 -7.74
C LYS A 186 46.41 28.17 -6.40
N LYS A 187 47.31 27.18 -6.32
CA LYS A 187 47.83 26.54 -5.09
C LYS A 187 46.83 26.22 -3.95
N ILE A 188 46.25 25.02 -4.02
CA ILE A 188 46.02 24.18 -2.82
C ILE A 188 46.59 22.78 -3.09
N LEU A 189 47.91 22.70 -3.32
CA LEU A 189 48.66 21.45 -3.52
C LEU A 189 50.15 21.67 -3.13
N SER A 190 50.41 21.88 -1.83
CA SER A 190 51.76 21.80 -1.22
C SER A 190 51.74 21.96 0.32
N GLN A 191 50.93 21.18 1.04
CA GLN A 191 51.01 21.06 2.52
C GLN A 191 50.71 19.64 3.07
N VAL A 192 50.81 18.61 2.23
CA VAL A 192 50.92 17.19 2.66
C VAL A 192 51.96 16.55 1.74
N HIS A 193 52.88 15.77 2.32
CA HIS A 193 54.12 15.28 1.68
C HIS A 193 55.05 16.46 1.25
N ASP A 194 56.13 16.80 1.97
CA ASP A 194 57.00 15.95 2.81
C ASP A 194 57.30 16.59 4.18
N THR A 195 57.75 15.91 5.26
CA THR A 195 58.47 14.62 5.41
C THR A 195 59.81 14.48 4.67
N ASN A 196 60.56 15.60 4.52
CA ASN A 196 62.04 15.76 4.46
C ASN A 196 62.53 16.91 3.55
N ARG A 197 63.09 17.95 4.18
CA ARG A 197 64.27 18.78 3.82
C ARG A 197 64.80 18.88 2.36
N ILE A 198 64.99 20.15 1.91
CA ILE A 198 66.23 20.74 1.27
C ILE A 198 66.49 20.38 -0.23
N ASP A 199 66.83 21.28 -1.20
CA ASP A 199 67.24 22.71 -1.20
C ASP A 199 66.97 23.51 -2.54
N ALA A 200 67.16 24.85 -2.49
CA ALA A 200 67.60 25.84 -3.52
C ALA A 200 66.87 26.10 -4.90
N GLY A 201 66.53 27.39 -5.20
CA GLY A 201 66.87 27.96 -6.55
C GLY A 201 65.99 28.90 -7.45
N THR A 202 65.15 29.87 -6.99
CA THR A 202 64.70 31.11 -7.75
C THR A 202 63.67 30.97 -8.96
N ARG A 203 63.14 31.98 -9.72
CA ARG A 203 63.25 33.49 -9.76
C ARG A 203 61.98 34.36 -10.17
N HIS A 204 61.86 34.92 -11.40
CA HIS A 204 60.92 36.02 -11.87
C HIS A 204 60.29 35.75 -13.28
N ALA A 205 59.18 36.34 -13.83
CA ALA A 205 57.95 37.14 -13.46
C ALA A 205 57.05 37.28 -14.78
N GLY A 206 55.86 37.92 -14.96
CA GLY A 206 54.81 38.67 -14.19
C GLY A 206 53.76 39.41 -15.11
N THR A 207 52.71 40.10 -14.58
CA THR A 207 51.74 41.08 -15.25
C THR A 207 50.62 40.55 -16.24
N LEU A 208 49.49 41.20 -16.64
CA LEU A 208 48.60 42.34 -16.18
C LEU A 208 47.19 42.42 -16.91
N HIS A 209 46.10 42.89 -16.24
CA HIS A 209 44.85 43.66 -16.70
C HIS A 209 43.90 43.21 -17.87
N SER A 210 42.66 43.75 -18.13
CA SER A 210 41.52 44.30 -17.31
C SER A 210 40.23 44.79 -18.08
N GLN A 211 39.00 44.58 -17.55
CA GLN A 211 37.66 45.30 -17.78
C GLN A 211 36.90 45.22 -19.16
N GLY A 212 35.55 45.36 -19.30
CA GLY A 212 34.37 45.41 -18.37
C GLY A 212 32.97 45.83 -18.99
N ASN A 213 31.82 45.50 -18.32
CA ASN A 213 30.41 46.06 -18.43
C ASN A 213 29.45 45.72 -19.64
N LEU A 214 28.08 45.90 -19.69
CA LEU A 214 26.88 45.93 -18.77
C LEU A 214 25.48 45.94 -19.55
N MET A 215 24.35 45.49 -18.92
CA MET A 215 22.89 45.92 -19.09
C MET A 215 22.08 45.71 -20.43
N SER A 216 20.73 45.93 -20.62
CA SER A 216 19.45 46.02 -19.81
C SER A 216 18.11 45.97 -20.68
N ALA A 217 16.90 46.01 -20.05
CA ALA A 217 15.52 46.45 -20.53
C ALA A 217 14.62 45.54 -21.47
N ALA A 218 13.26 45.66 -21.64
CA ALA A 218 12.09 46.14 -20.82
C ALA A 218 10.64 45.99 -21.48
N TYR A 219 9.58 45.63 -20.72
CA TYR A 219 8.07 45.81 -20.91
C TYR A 219 7.32 45.22 -22.18
N ASP A 220 5.97 45.18 -22.39
CA ASP A 220 4.71 45.71 -21.72
C ASP A 220 3.39 44.82 -21.78
N SER A 221 2.17 45.36 -22.11
CA SER A 221 0.79 44.92 -21.66
C SER A 221 -0.39 44.56 -22.66
N LEU A 222 -1.28 43.63 -22.21
CA LEU A 222 -2.80 43.51 -22.24
C LEU A 222 -3.77 43.21 -23.45
N PHE A 223 -4.94 42.59 -23.08
CA PHE A 223 -6.33 42.52 -23.65
C PHE A 223 -6.89 41.30 -24.46
N VAL A 224 -8.24 41.23 -24.66
CA VAL A 224 -9.10 40.00 -24.74
C VAL A 224 -10.44 40.16 -25.53
N MET A 225 -10.95 39.15 -26.32
CA MET A 225 -12.41 38.78 -26.44
C MET A 225 -12.84 37.57 -27.36
N ARG A 226 -13.68 36.65 -26.81
CA ARG A 226 -14.90 35.87 -27.27
C ARG A 226 -15.11 35.12 -28.63
N MET A 227 -16.10 34.18 -28.61
CA MET A 227 -16.55 33.16 -29.61
C MET A 227 -17.86 33.52 -30.38
N PRO A 228 -18.27 32.76 -31.45
CA PRO A 228 -19.30 31.68 -31.39
C PRO A 228 -18.88 30.39 -32.19
N GLY A 229 -19.68 29.38 -32.62
CA GLY A 229 -21.14 29.06 -32.66
C GLY A 229 -21.45 27.61 -33.20
N CYS A 230 -22.72 27.23 -33.47
CA CYS A 230 -23.18 25.83 -33.80
C CYS A 230 -24.34 25.75 -34.86
N ILE A 231 -24.70 24.55 -35.37
CA ILE A 231 -26.06 24.22 -35.93
C ILE A 231 -26.34 22.69 -35.96
N ILE A 232 -27.60 22.22 -36.15
CA ILE A 232 -28.11 20.86 -35.76
C ILE A 232 -29.21 20.27 -36.71
N SER A 233 -29.24 18.93 -36.94
CA SER A 233 -30.43 18.07 -37.29
C SER A 233 -30.08 16.56 -37.20
N TYR A 234 -30.87 15.55 -36.75
CA TYR A 234 -32.31 15.15 -36.77
C TYR A 234 -32.74 14.32 -38.01
N TYR A 235 -32.96 12.98 -37.92
CA TYR A 235 -34.18 12.19 -37.51
C TYR A 235 -35.24 12.02 -38.64
N PRO A 236 -36.15 10.98 -38.72
CA PRO A 236 -36.93 10.35 -37.62
C PRO A 236 -37.31 8.82 -37.73
N THR A 237 -38.23 8.40 -36.83
CA THR A 237 -39.17 7.23 -36.71
C THR A 237 -39.55 6.37 -37.94
N GLY A 238 -40.12 5.14 -37.85
CA GLY A 238 -40.57 4.29 -36.71
C GLY A 238 -41.69 3.25 -37.08
N LEU A 239 -42.19 2.47 -36.11
CA LEU A 239 -43.34 1.51 -36.10
C LEU A 239 -43.24 0.06 -36.70
N PHE A 240 -43.91 -0.84 -35.95
CA PHE A 240 -44.44 -2.20 -36.19
C PHE A 240 -44.44 -2.86 -37.60
N PHE A 241 -44.13 -4.17 -37.62
CA PHE A 241 -45.02 -5.21 -38.21
C PHE A 241 -44.75 -6.62 -37.64
N LYS A 242 -45.75 -7.51 -37.67
CA LYS A 242 -45.61 -8.97 -37.44
C LYS A 242 -46.66 -9.73 -38.29
N PRO A 243 -46.22 -10.57 -39.24
CA PRO A 243 -46.70 -11.96 -39.37
C PRO A 243 -45.49 -12.94 -39.35
N ALA A 244 -45.60 -14.23 -39.02
CA ALA A 244 -46.22 -15.36 -39.77
C ALA A 244 -45.54 -15.61 -41.15
N TYR A 245 -45.26 -16.84 -41.62
CA TYR A 245 -45.54 -18.19 -41.08
C TYR A 245 -44.75 -19.26 -41.89
N ASN A 246 -44.29 -20.36 -41.26
CA ASN A 246 -44.16 -21.72 -41.87
C ASN A 246 -43.21 -21.94 -43.11
N HIS A 247 -42.81 -23.17 -43.50
CA HIS A 247 -42.94 -24.52 -42.91
C HIS A 247 -41.93 -25.55 -43.47
N ARG A 248 -41.58 -26.57 -42.64
CA ARG A 248 -41.17 -27.97 -43.01
C ARG A 248 -39.85 -28.09 -43.80
N SER A 249 -39.17 -29.25 -43.90
CA SER A 249 -39.55 -30.68 -43.81
C SER A 249 -38.36 -31.54 -43.30
N THR A 250 -38.47 -32.75 -42.72
CA THR A 250 -39.56 -33.53 -42.09
C THR A 250 -39.00 -34.78 -41.38
N HIS A 251 -39.50 -35.08 -40.16
CA HIS A 251 -39.89 -36.44 -39.67
C HIS A 251 -38.80 -37.52 -39.44
N CYS A 252 -39.07 -38.61 -38.67
CA CYS A 252 -40.36 -39.11 -38.15
C CYS A 252 -40.32 -39.69 -36.72
N ILE A 253 -41.51 -40.03 -36.20
CA ILE A 253 -41.80 -40.82 -34.98
C ILE A 253 -42.54 -42.11 -35.47
N PRO A 254 -43.53 -42.80 -34.83
CA PRO A 254 -44.24 -42.70 -33.53
C PRO A 254 -44.14 -44.05 -32.74
N LEU A 255 -44.98 -44.53 -31.80
CA LEU A 255 -46.10 -44.09 -30.92
C LEU A 255 -46.29 -45.18 -29.83
N LEU A 256 -46.96 -44.91 -28.69
CA LEU A 256 -48.16 -45.66 -28.23
C LEU A 256 -48.83 -45.08 -26.95
N TYR A 257 -50.08 -45.51 -26.69
CA TYR A 257 -51.01 -45.03 -25.65
C TYR A 257 -51.18 -46.04 -24.50
N TYR A 258 -51.75 -45.64 -23.34
CA TYR A 258 -53.05 -46.16 -22.83
C TYR A 258 -53.65 -45.33 -21.66
N HIS A 259 -54.69 -45.85 -21.00
CA HIS A 259 -55.80 -45.04 -20.45
C HIS A 259 -55.83 -44.69 -18.94
N SER A 260 -56.53 -43.57 -18.72
CA SER A 260 -57.17 -42.95 -17.55
C SER A 260 -57.85 -43.80 -16.46
N SER A 261 -58.00 -43.15 -15.29
CA SER A 261 -59.06 -43.30 -14.25
C SER A 261 -59.04 -44.48 -13.28
N LEU A 262 -58.39 -44.30 -12.11
CA LEU A 262 -58.79 -44.92 -10.82
C LEU A 262 -57.98 -44.36 -9.62
N MET A 263 -58.40 -43.24 -8.99
CA MET A 263 -58.21 -42.95 -7.55
C MET A 263 -58.89 -41.62 -7.10
N VAL A 264 -60.21 -41.67 -6.97
CA VAL A 264 -61.01 -40.72 -6.16
C VAL A 264 -61.91 -41.57 -5.26
N HIS A 265 -62.24 -41.10 -4.05
CA HIS A 265 -62.95 -41.79 -2.95
C HIS A 265 -62.10 -42.59 -1.94
N PHE A 266 -61.08 -41.98 -1.32
CA PHE A 266 -60.59 -42.47 0.00
C PHE A 266 -60.20 -41.40 1.03
N ILE A 267 -60.17 -40.10 0.68
CA ILE A 267 -59.80 -39.00 1.59
C ILE A 267 -61.01 -38.08 1.85
N SER A 268 -62.13 -38.68 2.29
CA SER A 268 -63.36 -37.95 2.60
C SER A 268 -64.07 -38.41 3.88
N LEU A 269 -63.42 -39.27 4.70
CA LEU A 269 -64.06 -39.92 5.85
C LEU A 269 -63.31 -39.69 7.18
N PHE A 270 -62.46 -38.67 7.25
CA PHE A 270 -61.69 -38.30 8.45
C PHE A 270 -62.01 -36.88 8.98
N TYR A 271 -63.08 -36.26 8.47
CA TYR A 271 -63.47 -34.88 8.79
C TYR A 271 -64.69 -34.76 9.72
N THR A 272 -65.16 -35.86 10.30
CA THR A 272 -66.48 -35.94 10.97
C THR A 272 -66.44 -36.51 12.40
N LEU A 273 -65.30 -36.47 13.11
CA LEU A 273 -65.22 -36.92 14.51
C LEU A 273 -64.34 -36.09 15.47
N VAL A 274 -64.14 -34.79 15.21
CA VAL A 274 -63.57 -33.86 16.22
C VAL A 274 -64.40 -32.57 16.25
N GLY A 275 -65.61 -32.68 16.81
CA GLY A 275 -66.49 -31.55 17.13
C GLY A 275 -67.26 -31.86 18.41
N LEU A 276 -67.45 -30.85 19.28
CA LEU A 276 -67.96 -30.92 20.66
C LEU A 276 -66.93 -31.23 21.76
N LEU A 277 -65.97 -30.31 21.93
CA LEU A 277 -65.56 -29.86 23.27
C LEU A 277 -65.76 -28.34 23.36
N PRO A 278 -66.16 -27.80 24.52
CA PRO A 278 -66.41 -26.36 24.67
C PRO A 278 -65.11 -25.57 24.55
N ALA A 279 -65.21 -24.35 24.00
CA ALA A 279 -64.09 -23.42 23.88
C ALA A 279 -63.68 -22.87 25.26
N ALA A 280 -62.93 -23.66 26.03
CA ALA A 280 -62.05 -23.11 27.04
C ALA A 280 -61.11 -22.13 26.34
N ALA A 281 -61.08 -20.88 26.80
CA ALA A 281 -60.24 -19.86 26.20
C ALA A 281 -58.77 -20.23 26.41
N LEU A 282 -58.14 -20.79 25.37
CA LEU A 282 -56.69 -20.74 25.25
C LEU A 282 -56.29 -19.27 25.43
N PRO A 283 -55.30 -18.95 26.29
CA PRO A 283 -54.82 -17.58 26.38
C PRO A 283 -54.35 -17.19 24.98
N SER A 284 -54.92 -16.11 24.44
CA SER A 284 -54.46 -15.53 23.17
C SER A 284 -52.95 -15.41 23.25
N PRO A 285 -52.18 -15.85 22.23
CA PRO A 285 -50.74 -15.71 22.26
C PRO A 285 -50.45 -14.23 22.49
N THR A 286 -49.89 -13.90 23.64
CA THR A 286 -49.60 -12.52 23.97
C THR A 286 -48.58 -12.04 22.96
N HIS A 287 -49.03 -11.15 22.07
CA HIS A 287 -48.15 -10.35 21.23
C HIS A 287 -47.36 -9.41 22.16
N HIS A 288 -46.41 -9.99 22.90
CA HIS A 288 -45.31 -9.27 23.49
C HIS A 288 -44.55 -8.64 22.32
N SER A 289 -44.91 -7.39 22.03
CA SER A 289 -44.14 -6.52 21.15
C SER A 289 -42.68 -6.61 21.58
N LEU A 290 -41.82 -7.09 20.69
CA LEU A 290 -40.40 -7.22 20.98
C LEU A 290 -39.87 -5.89 21.51
N GLU A 291 -39.11 -5.93 22.60
CA GLU A 291 -38.45 -4.74 23.10
C GLU A 291 -37.63 -4.12 21.96
N THR A 292 -37.92 -2.85 21.66
CA THR A 292 -37.51 -2.21 20.41
C THR A 292 -36.47 -1.14 20.68
N ILE A 293 -35.30 -1.26 20.04
CA ILE A 293 -34.20 -0.30 20.13
C ILE A 293 -34.13 0.47 18.81
N THR A 294 -34.26 1.80 18.86
CA THR A 294 -34.19 2.66 17.67
C THR A 294 -32.83 3.36 17.59
N CYS A 295 -32.13 3.23 16.46
CA CYS A 295 -30.80 3.83 16.23
C CYS A 295 -30.68 4.45 14.83
N ASP A 296 -29.58 5.16 14.56
CA ASP A 296 -29.27 5.62 13.20
C ASP A 296 -28.67 4.47 12.37
N ILE A 297 -27.69 3.75 12.93
CA ILE A 297 -26.99 2.65 12.26
C ILE A 297 -26.98 1.39 13.14
N CYS A 298 -27.44 0.27 12.58
CA CYS A 298 -27.19 -1.07 13.13
C CYS A 298 -25.97 -1.68 12.43
N ILE A 299 -24.95 -2.08 13.20
CA ILE A 299 -23.71 -2.69 12.72
C ILE A 299 -23.71 -4.16 13.12
N LEU A 300 -23.50 -5.06 12.15
CA LEU A 300 -23.39 -6.49 12.40
C LEU A 300 -21.92 -6.92 12.37
N GLY A 301 -21.45 -7.50 13.48
CA GLY A 301 -20.06 -7.83 13.73
C GLY A 301 -19.34 -6.73 14.50
N GLY A 302 -18.68 -7.11 15.60
CA GLY A 302 -17.81 -6.29 16.45
C GLY A 302 -16.33 -6.53 16.19
N GLY A 303 -15.95 -6.98 14.99
CA GLY A 303 -14.55 -7.11 14.56
C GLY A 303 -13.85 -5.75 14.37
N SER A 304 -12.69 -5.75 13.69
CA SER A 304 -11.95 -4.52 13.34
C SER A 304 -12.85 -3.46 12.67
N SER A 305 -13.41 -3.78 11.49
CA SER A 305 -14.22 -2.85 10.70
C SER A 305 -15.45 -2.35 11.45
N GLY A 306 -16.16 -3.23 12.16
CA GLY A 306 -17.34 -2.90 12.95
C GLY A 306 -17.03 -2.01 14.15
N THR A 307 -16.01 -2.35 14.93
CA THR A 307 -15.58 -1.55 16.09
C THR A 307 -15.10 -0.17 15.69
N TYR A 308 -14.22 -0.07 14.68
CA TYR A 308 -13.74 1.22 14.18
C TYR A 308 -14.89 2.07 13.63
N SER A 309 -15.77 1.48 12.82
CA SER A 309 -16.97 2.18 12.30
C SER A 309 -17.86 2.69 13.43
N ALA A 310 -18.08 1.88 14.47
CA ALA A 310 -18.89 2.26 15.62
C ALA A 310 -18.30 3.46 16.39
N ILE A 311 -16.97 3.47 16.62
CA ILE A 311 -16.28 4.59 17.26
C ILE A 311 -16.39 5.86 16.40
N GLN A 312 -16.06 5.79 15.11
CA GLN A 312 -16.12 6.95 14.22
C GLN A 312 -17.54 7.52 14.05
N LEU A 313 -18.56 6.65 14.03
CA LEU A 313 -19.98 7.07 13.94
C LEU A 313 -20.47 7.64 15.27
N LYS A 314 -20.04 7.11 16.42
CA LYS A 314 -20.34 7.67 17.75
C LYS A 314 -19.71 9.04 17.93
N ASP A 315 -18.46 9.24 17.47
CA ASP A 315 -17.79 10.54 17.45
C ASP A 315 -18.46 11.54 16.50
N ALA A 316 -19.05 11.06 15.40
CA ALA A 316 -19.93 11.84 14.52
C ALA A 316 -21.35 12.06 15.09
N GLY A 317 -21.59 11.76 16.37
CA GLY A 317 -22.85 12.00 17.07
C GLY A 317 -24.02 11.11 16.67
N LYS A 318 -23.76 9.91 16.12
CA LYS A 318 -24.80 8.96 15.72
C LYS A 318 -25.18 8.00 16.85
N HIS A 319 -26.45 7.64 16.92
CA HIS A 319 -26.85 6.49 17.74
C HIS A 319 -26.52 5.19 16.98
N VAL A 320 -25.63 4.38 17.54
CA VAL A 320 -25.12 3.15 16.92
C VAL A 320 -25.40 1.97 17.83
N VAL A 321 -25.90 0.88 17.25
CA VAL A 321 -26.01 -0.44 17.90
C VAL A 321 -25.11 -1.42 17.16
N VAL A 322 -24.23 -2.11 17.88
CA VAL A 322 -23.36 -3.17 17.36
C VAL A 322 -23.89 -4.52 17.85
N ILE A 323 -24.11 -5.45 16.93
CA ILE A 323 -24.51 -6.83 17.23
C ILE A 323 -23.28 -7.73 17.13
N GLU A 324 -22.90 -8.36 18.23
CA GLU A 324 -21.72 -9.22 18.33
C GLU A 324 -22.12 -10.61 18.90
N PRO A 325 -21.95 -11.71 18.15
CA PRO A 325 -22.29 -13.05 18.63
C PRO A 325 -21.36 -13.57 19.73
N ASN A 326 -20.16 -13.02 19.88
CA ASN A 326 -19.23 -13.35 20.98
C ASN A 326 -19.50 -12.52 22.24
N ASN A 327 -18.81 -12.83 23.33
CA ASN A 327 -18.78 -12.02 24.57
C ASN A 327 -17.75 -10.87 24.54
N ARG A 328 -17.05 -10.68 23.41
CA ARG A 328 -15.96 -9.73 23.21
C ARG A 328 -15.98 -9.10 21.81
N LEU A 329 -15.40 -7.91 21.69
CA LEU A 329 -15.07 -7.30 20.40
C LEU A 329 -13.75 -7.87 19.84
N GLY A 330 -13.44 -7.52 18.59
CA GLY A 330 -12.11 -7.68 17.97
C GLY A 330 -11.97 -8.80 16.94
N GLY A 331 -12.83 -9.82 16.95
CA GLY A 331 -12.73 -10.95 16.02
C GLY A 331 -11.34 -11.59 16.04
N HIS A 332 -10.64 -11.57 14.90
CA HIS A 332 -9.29 -12.12 14.72
C HIS A 332 -8.19 -11.40 15.53
N ALA A 333 -8.46 -10.26 16.16
CA ALA A 333 -7.58 -9.73 17.20
C ALA A 333 -7.77 -10.57 18.48
N ALA A 334 -6.81 -11.45 18.75
CA ALA A 334 -6.84 -12.42 19.84
C ALA A 334 -5.50 -12.45 20.58
N THR A 335 -5.57 -12.34 21.92
CA THR A 335 -4.41 -12.25 22.81
C THR A 335 -4.59 -13.23 23.96
N LEU A 336 -3.63 -14.14 24.14
CA LEU A 336 -3.49 -14.96 25.33
C LEU A 336 -2.67 -14.19 26.37
N TYR A 337 -3.25 -13.98 27.55
CA TYR A 337 -2.55 -13.39 28.70
C TYR A 337 -2.06 -14.51 29.63
N LEU A 338 -0.80 -14.45 30.06
CA LEU A 338 -0.15 -15.49 30.85
C LEU A 338 -0.05 -15.09 32.34
N PRO A 339 0.03 -16.06 33.28
CA PRO A 339 0.04 -15.77 34.72
C PRO A 339 1.26 -14.97 35.23
N ASP A 340 2.34 -14.91 34.44
CA ASP A 340 3.56 -14.15 34.72
C ASP A 340 3.51 -12.69 34.22
N GLY A 341 2.41 -12.29 33.57
CA GLY A 341 2.23 -10.97 32.96
C GLY A 341 2.75 -10.85 31.53
N ASN A 342 3.34 -11.91 30.96
CA ASN A 342 3.58 -11.98 29.52
C ASN A 342 2.26 -12.19 28.76
N TYR A 343 2.31 -12.01 27.43
CA TYR A 343 1.18 -12.31 26.56
C TYR A 343 1.67 -12.84 25.20
N VAL A 344 0.77 -13.48 24.48
CA VAL A 344 0.95 -13.93 23.09
C VAL A 344 -0.22 -13.40 22.26
N ASP A 345 0.05 -12.50 21.32
CA ASP A 345 -0.91 -12.22 20.25
C ASP A 345 -0.88 -13.39 19.25
N TYR A 346 -2.04 -14.00 18.99
CA TYR A 346 -2.19 -15.21 18.17
C TYR A 346 -3.24 -15.03 17.07
N GLY A 347 -3.29 -13.82 16.51
CA GLY A 347 -4.15 -13.45 15.41
C GLY A 347 -3.58 -12.23 14.71
N VAL A 348 -4.28 -11.10 14.72
CA VAL A 348 -3.67 -9.81 14.34
C VAL A 348 -2.59 -9.44 15.36
N GLU A 349 -1.38 -9.13 14.90
CA GLU A 349 -0.20 -8.84 15.73
C GLU A 349 0.10 -7.33 15.88
N GLY A 350 -0.30 -6.53 14.90
CA GLY A 350 -0.03 -5.10 14.83
C GLY A 350 -0.64 -4.43 13.61
N VAL A 351 -0.35 -3.15 13.42
CA VAL A 351 -0.92 -2.27 12.39
C VAL A 351 0.16 -1.35 11.80
N PHE A 352 -0.06 -0.73 10.64
CA PHE A 352 0.96 0.14 10.02
C PHE A 352 1.24 1.40 10.87
N ASN A 353 2.51 1.78 11.00
CA ASN A 353 2.91 2.99 11.73
C ASN A 353 2.64 4.27 10.91
N ASN A 354 1.38 4.71 10.84
CA ASN A 354 1.00 5.97 10.21
C ASN A 354 0.08 6.82 11.09
N GLU A 355 -0.33 7.98 10.60
CA GLU A 355 -1.22 8.92 11.31
C GLU A 355 -2.59 8.31 11.68
N LEU A 356 -3.20 7.51 10.81
CA LEU A 356 -4.54 6.97 11.02
C LEU A 356 -4.59 5.98 12.18
N SER A 357 -3.69 4.98 12.14
CA SER A 357 -3.54 4.01 13.22
C SER A 357 -3.16 4.69 14.56
N ARG A 358 -2.20 5.62 14.57
CA ARG A 358 -1.82 6.34 15.81
C ARG A 358 -2.96 7.22 16.35
N ASN A 359 -3.70 7.94 15.50
CA ASN A 359 -4.83 8.75 15.93
C ASN A 359 -5.97 7.88 16.50
N TYR A 360 -6.19 6.69 15.96
CA TYR A 360 -7.18 5.75 16.52
C TYR A 360 -6.74 5.19 17.88
N PHE A 361 -5.46 4.82 18.04
CA PHE A 361 -4.92 4.39 19.33
C PHE A 361 -5.02 5.50 20.39
N LEU A 362 -4.69 6.75 20.03
CA LEU A 362 -4.89 7.93 20.90
C LEU A 362 -6.36 8.14 21.25
N ARG A 363 -7.27 7.99 20.29
CA ARG A 363 -8.73 8.09 20.51
C ARG A 363 -9.24 7.02 21.49
N LEU A 364 -8.64 5.83 21.50
CA LEU A 364 -8.95 4.76 22.44
C LEU A 364 -8.18 4.85 23.78
N GLY A 365 -7.25 5.80 23.93
CA GLY A 365 -6.37 5.88 25.10
C GLY A 365 -5.37 4.72 25.21
N VAL A 366 -5.06 4.04 24.09
CA VAL A 366 -4.20 2.85 24.05
C VAL A 366 -2.77 3.22 23.73
N ASP A 367 -1.88 2.82 24.63
CA ASP A 367 -0.45 3.04 24.55
C ASP A 367 0.23 1.98 23.66
N TRP A 368 1.10 2.37 22.72
CA TRP A 368 1.74 1.45 21.76
C TRP A 368 3.26 1.36 21.87
N LYS A 369 3.82 0.35 21.19
CA LYS A 369 5.25 0.12 20.95
C LYS A 369 5.49 -0.21 19.46
N PRO A 370 6.70 0.00 18.93
CA PRO A 370 7.05 -0.49 17.60
C PRO A 370 6.94 -2.02 17.51
N LEU A 371 6.48 -2.52 16.37
CA LEU A 371 6.54 -3.92 15.98
C LEU A 371 7.50 -4.06 14.80
N LEU A 372 8.38 -5.06 14.86
CA LEU A 372 9.21 -5.45 13.73
C LEU A 372 8.52 -6.60 12.99
N PRO A 373 8.16 -6.45 11.70
CA PRO A 373 7.52 -7.51 10.92
C PRO A 373 8.49 -8.63 10.48
N LEU A 374 9.78 -8.50 10.83
CA LEU A 374 10.84 -9.46 10.51
C LEU A 374 11.68 -9.72 11.76
N ASN A 375 11.96 -10.99 12.05
CA ASN A 375 12.84 -11.37 13.15
C ASN A 375 14.33 -11.33 12.74
N LYS A 376 15.20 -11.16 13.74
CA LYS A 376 16.67 -11.21 13.57
C LYS A 376 17.22 -12.63 13.42
N ARG A 377 16.45 -13.66 13.77
CA ARG A 377 16.84 -15.07 13.70
C ARG A 377 15.70 -15.91 13.14
N THR A 378 15.89 -16.41 11.92
CA THR A 378 14.96 -17.32 11.25
C THR A 378 15.73 -18.55 10.79
N ASP A 379 15.31 -19.73 11.24
CA ASP A 379 15.71 -21.02 10.66
C ASP A 379 14.71 -21.34 9.54
N PHE A 380 15.19 -21.83 8.39
CA PHE A 380 14.34 -22.30 7.30
C PHE A 380 14.31 -23.83 7.33
N VAL A 381 13.12 -24.41 7.34
CA VAL A 381 12.91 -25.86 7.48
C VAL A 381 11.86 -26.30 6.46
N ASP A 382 12.11 -27.39 5.76
CA ASP A 382 11.05 -28.10 5.04
C ASP A 382 10.25 -28.89 6.07
N PHE A 383 9.02 -28.46 6.37
CA PHE A 383 8.21 -29.12 7.40
C PHE A 383 7.76 -30.52 6.95
N SER A 384 7.73 -30.81 5.63
CA SER A 384 7.33 -32.11 5.08
C SER A 384 8.36 -33.22 5.28
N THR A 385 9.63 -32.86 5.53
CA THR A 385 10.72 -33.77 5.92
C THR A 385 11.29 -33.50 7.32
N GLY A 386 11.03 -32.32 7.87
CA GLY A 386 11.62 -31.81 9.10
C GLY A 386 13.07 -31.30 8.95
N GLU A 387 13.61 -31.18 7.73
CA GLU A 387 15.02 -30.85 7.47
C GLU A 387 15.29 -29.34 7.36
N ARG A 388 16.44 -28.89 7.88
CA ARG A 388 16.92 -27.52 7.63
C ARG A 388 17.31 -27.36 6.16
N VAL A 389 16.80 -26.29 5.55
CA VAL A 389 17.03 -25.97 4.13
C VAL A 389 17.58 -24.55 3.98
N ASN A 390 18.09 -24.22 2.78
CA ASN A 390 18.43 -22.84 2.45
C ASN A 390 17.17 -22.09 1.96
N PRO A 391 17.03 -20.79 2.28
CA PRO A 391 15.98 -19.96 1.70
C PRO A 391 16.20 -19.76 0.18
N ALA A 392 15.12 -19.45 -0.55
CA ALA A 392 15.19 -19.23 -2.00
C ALA A 392 16.01 -17.99 -2.41
N ALA A 393 16.19 -17.03 -1.49
CA ALA A 393 17.01 -15.84 -1.70
C ALA A 393 17.63 -15.36 -0.38
N GLY A 394 18.80 -14.71 -0.46
CA GLY A 394 19.38 -14.02 0.68
C GLY A 394 18.61 -12.75 1.04
N ILE A 395 18.58 -12.37 2.32
CA ILE A 395 17.76 -11.26 2.86
C ILE A 395 17.90 -9.96 2.03
N LEU A 396 19.12 -9.58 1.65
CA LEU A 396 19.37 -8.37 0.85
C LEU A 396 18.76 -8.46 -0.57
N GLN A 397 18.84 -9.64 -1.20
CA GLN A 397 18.26 -9.89 -2.52
C GLN A 397 16.73 -9.89 -2.45
N ALA A 398 16.15 -10.50 -1.40
CA ALA A 398 14.72 -10.48 -1.14
C ALA A 398 14.20 -9.05 -0.95
N LEU A 399 14.85 -8.24 -0.10
CA LEU A 399 14.48 -6.83 0.11
C LEU A 399 14.55 -6.00 -1.19
N VAL A 400 15.63 -6.14 -1.98
CA VAL A 400 15.76 -5.45 -3.27
C VAL A 400 14.65 -5.90 -4.24
N SER A 401 14.38 -7.20 -4.34
CA SER A 401 13.33 -7.75 -5.19
C SER A 401 11.94 -7.30 -4.74
N THR A 402 11.66 -7.20 -3.44
CA THR A 402 10.40 -6.65 -2.91
C THR A 402 10.22 -5.15 -3.23
N PHE A 403 11.30 -4.37 -3.31
CA PHE A 403 11.21 -2.98 -3.81
C PHE A 403 11.03 -2.89 -5.34
N LEU A 404 11.49 -3.89 -6.11
CA LEU A 404 11.16 -4.03 -7.53
C LEU A 404 9.69 -4.45 -7.71
N TYR A 405 9.21 -5.43 -6.95
CA TYR A 405 7.79 -5.83 -6.88
C TYR A 405 6.88 -4.63 -6.60
N ARG A 406 7.16 -3.87 -5.52
CA ARG A 406 6.48 -2.59 -5.21
C ARG A 406 6.53 -1.62 -6.39
N SER A 407 7.64 -1.60 -7.13
CA SER A 407 7.82 -0.73 -8.28
C SER A 407 7.06 -1.18 -9.51
N SER A 408 6.76 -2.47 -9.68
CA SER A 408 5.87 -2.96 -10.74
C SER A 408 4.41 -2.68 -10.40
N ILE A 409 3.93 -3.10 -9.22
CA ILE A 409 2.51 -3.00 -8.83
C ILE A 409 2.00 -1.55 -8.66
N LYS A 410 2.89 -0.55 -8.52
CA LYS A 410 2.53 0.84 -8.16
C LYS A 410 1.59 1.57 -9.14
N HIS A 411 1.39 1.04 -10.35
CA HIS A 411 0.60 1.70 -11.38
C HIS A 411 -0.90 1.43 -11.23
N TRP A 412 -1.30 0.31 -10.60
CA TRP A 412 -2.67 0.02 -10.17
C TRP A 412 -3.05 0.84 -8.94
N THR A 413 -3.05 2.18 -9.09
CA THR A 413 -3.23 3.15 -8.00
C THR A 413 -4.54 2.99 -7.23
N PHE A 414 -5.56 2.39 -7.84
CA PHE A 414 -6.85 2.10 -7.23
C PHE A 414 -6.73 1.15 -6.02
N LEU A 415 -5.90 0.10 -6.09
CA LEU A 415 -5.59 -0.81 -4.97
C LEU A 415 -4.92 -0.12 -3.77
N THR A 416 -4.35 1.08 -3.96
CA THR A 416 -3.79 1.87 -2.85
C THR A 416 -4.85 2.65 -2.06
N ARG A 417 -6.05 2.80 -2.63
CA ARG A 417 -7.20 3.51 -2.03
C ARG A 417 -8.09 2.53 -1.24
N GLY A 418 -8.33 1.33 -1.78
CA GLY A 418 -9.03 0.23 -1.11
C GLY A 418 -8.92 -1.08 -1.89
N VAL A 419 -9.02 -2.23 -1.23
CA VAL A 419 -8.80 -3.55 -1.87
C VAL A 419 -9.89 -3.95 -2.86
N TYR A 420 -11.12 -3.49 -2.65
CA TYR A 420 -12.25 -3.69 -3.57
C TYR A 420 -12.57 -2.46 -4.44
N ASP A 421 -11.76 -1.40 -4.35
CA ASP A 421 -11.82 -0.25 -5.25
C ASP A 421 -11.17 -0.63 -6.58
N LEU A 422 -11.90 -1.39 -7.40
CA LEU A 422 -11.44 -1.92 -8.68
C LEU A 422 -12.18 -1.24 -9.84
N PRO A 423 -11.52 -0.99 -10.98
CA PRO A 423 -12.20 -0.51 -12.19
C PRO A 423 -13.06 -1.61 -12.83
N ASP A 424 -13.94 -1.21 -13.74
CA ASP A 424 -14.73 -2.10 -14.60
C ASP A 424 -14.42 -1.78 -16.08
N PRO A 425 -13.88 -2.74 -16.87
CA PRO A 425 -13.40 -4.05 -16.44
C PRO A 425 -12.15 -3.97 -15.54
N VAL A 426 -11.92 -5.02 -14.75
CA VAL A 426 -10.65 -5.22 -14.02
C VAL A 426 -9.55 -5.56 -15.05
N PRO A 427 -8.32 -5.01 -14.93
CA PRO A 427 -7.21 -5.36 -15.83
C PRO A 427 -6.96 -6.87 -15.87
N GLU A 428 -6.91 -7.46 -17.06
CA GLU A 428 -6.67 -8.89 -17.27
C GLU A 428 -5.32 -9.35 -16.67
N GLU A 429 -4.33 -8.44 -16.63
CA GLU A 429 -3.05 -8.60 -15.93
C GLU A 429 -3.21 -9.04 -14.47
N LEU A 430 -4.24 -8.53 -13.77
CA LEU A 430 -4.54 -8.89 -12.38
C LEU A 430 -5.29 -10.23 -12.26
N LEU A 431 -5.85 -10.75 -13.36
CA LEU A 431 -6.61 -11.99 -13.40
C LEU A 431 -5.73 -13.21 -13.74
N ARG A 432 -4.55 -12.98 -14.34
CA ARG A 432 -3.53 -14.00 -14.62
C ARG A 432 -2.91 -14.56 -13.33
N PRO A 433 -2.48 -15.84 -13.32
CA PRO A 433 -1.72 -16.45 -12.21
C PRO A 433 -0.52 -15.61 -11.79
N PHE A 434 -0.30 -15.48 -10.48
CA PHE A 434 0.76 -14.66 -9.91
C PHE A 434 2.17 -15.09 -10.32
N ARG A 435 2.35 -16.37 -10.64
CA ARG A 435 3.56 -16.94 -11.25
C ARG A 435 4.00 -16.15 -12.48
N GLU A 436 3.08 -15.89 -13.41
CA GLU A 436 3.37 -15.22 -14.67
C GLU A 436 3.86 -13.78 -14.42
N PHE A 437 3.20 -13.05 -13.51
CA PHE A 437 3.62 -11.71 -13.08
C PHE A 437 5.01 -11.69 -12.39
N ILE A 438 5.35 -12.74 -11.64
CA ILE A 438 6.64 -12.87 -10.97
C ILE A 438 7.76 -13.17 -11.97
N GLU A 439 7.53 -14.10 -12.90
CA GLU A 439 8.48 -14.49 -13.95
C GLU A 439 8.70 -13.34 -14.97
N GLU A 440 7.63 -12.68 -15.42
CA GLU A 440 7.68 -11.52 -16.34
C GLU A 440 8.46 -10.31 -15.78
N HIS A 441 8.75 -10.29 -14.48
CA HIS A 441 9.42 -9.19 -13.79
C HIS A 441 10.69 -9.61 -13.04
N SER A 442 11.07 -10.90 -13.09
CA SER A 442 12.21 -11.49 -12.36
C SER A 442 12.17 -11.18 -10.85
N LEU A 443 11.03 -11.49 -10.23
CA LEU A 443 10.71 -11.18 -8.83
C LEU A 443 10.74 -12.41 -7.91
N GLU A 444 11.36 -13.51 -8.33
CA GLU A 444 11.36 -14.80 -7.63
C GLU A 444 11.95 -14.67 -6.21
N ALA A 445 12.95 -13.81 -6.04
CA ALA A 445 13.58 -13.53 -4.75
C ALA A 445 12.65 -12.77 -3.77
N ALA A 446 11.62 -12.08 -4.25
CA ALA A 446 10.63 -11.43 -3.39
C ALA A 446 9.65 -12.44 -2.76
N LEU A 447 9.49 -13.63 -3.35
CA LEU A 447 8.38 -14.54 -3.06
C LEU A 447 8.24 -14.91 -1.58
N GLN A 448 9.34 -15.20 -0.87
CA GLN A 448 9.25 -15.53 0.56
C GLN A 448 8.76 -14.35 1.41
N LEU A 449 9.09 -13.10 1.02
CA LEU A 449 8.64 -11.89 1.72
C LEU A 449 7.23 -11.45 1.29
N VAL A 450 6.80 -11.73 0.06
CA VAL A 450 5.39 -11.58 -0.34
C VAL A 450 4.54 -12.61 0.42
N PHE A 451 4.94 -13.88 0.41
CA PHE A 451 4.20 -14.98 1.03
C PHE A 451 4.08 -14.82 2.57
N LEU A 452 5.05 -14.20 3.25
CA LEU A 452 4.93 -13.83 4.67
C LEU A 452 3.64 -13.06 5.01
N PHE A 453 3.12 -12.27 4.07
CA PHE A 453 1.86 -11.52 4.22
C PHE A 453 0.70 -12.10 3.38
N SER A 454 0.99 -12.82 2.28
CA SER A 454 -0.02 -13.38 1.36
C SER A 454 -0.29 -14.88 1.50
N GLN A 455 0.27 -15.56 2.49
CA GLN A 455 0.08 -17.02 2.72
C GLN A 455 -1.38 -17.43 2.98
N ASN A 456 -2.22 -16.51 3.48
CA ASN A 456 -3.68 -16.68 3.56
C ASN A 456 -4.39 -16.78 2.19
N VAL A 457 -3.68 -16.65 1.06
CA VAL A 457 -4.17 -16.95 -0.31
C VAL A 457 -4.05 -18.46 -0.65
N GLY A 458 -3.26 -19.23 0.11
CA GLY A 458 -2.97 -20.64 -0.15
C GLY A 458 -1.86 -20.83 -1.19
N ASN A 459 -2.14 -21.54 -2.30
CA ASN A 459 -1.19 -21.75 -3.41
C ASN A 459 -0.92 -20.46 -4.22
N LEU A 460 -0.24 -19.48 -3.59
CA LEU A 460 -0.12 -18.08 -4.05
C LEU A 460 0.25 -17.91 -5.53
N LEU A 461 1.19 -18.72 -6.04
CA LEU A 461 1.70 -18.62 -7.41
C LEU A 461 0.66 -18.95 -8.48
N ASP A 462 -0.27 -19.84 -8.19
CA ASP A 462 -1.25 -20.33 -9.17
C ASP A 462 -2.59 -19.57 -9.06
N MET A 463 -2.69 -18.67 -8.08
CA MET A 463 -3.84 -17.81 -7.82
C MET A 463 -3.74 -16.49 -8.60
N PRO A 464 -4.86 -15.82 -8.95
CA PRO A 464 -4.85 -14.54 -9.63
C PRO A 464 -4.03 -13.46 -8.92
N THR A 465 -3.22 -12.74 -9.70
CA THR A 465 -2.30 -11.67 -9.26
C THR A 465 -2.97 -10.62 -8.35
N LEU A 466 -4.26 -10.35 -8.57
CA LEU A 466 -5.11 -9.52 -7.71
C LEU A 466 -5.02 -9.88 -6.22
N TYR A 467 -5.13 -11.17 -5.87
CA TYR A 467 -5.25 -11.62 -4.48
C TYR A 467 -3.91 -11.54 -3.73
N ALA A 468 -2.79 -11.71 -4.44
CA ALA A 468 -1.46 -11.44 -3.89
C ALA A 468 -1.32 -9.95 -3.53
N ILE A 469 -1.70 -9.05 -4.44
CA ILE A 469 -1.54 -7.59 -4.27
C ILE A 469 -2.55 -7.01 -3.27
N GLN A 470 -3.73 -7.62 -3.10
CA GLN A 470 -4.68 -7.23 -2.04
C GLN A 470 -4.13 -7.53 -0.64
N ASN A 471 -3.42 -8.65 -0.45
CA ASN A 471 -2.81 -9.03 0.84
C ASN A 471 -1.40 -8.45 1.06
N PHE A 472 -0.66 -8.08 0.01
CA PHE A 472 0.67 -7.47 0.15
C PHE A 472 0.93 -6.39 -0.92
N GLY A 473 0.12 -5.33 -0.88
CA GLY A 473 0.18 -4.25 -1.86
C GLY A 473 1.28 -3.21 -1.58
N VAL A 474 1.24 -2.11 -2.35
CA VAL A 474 2.09 -0.93 -2.12
C VAL A 474 2.03 -0.44 -0.65
N PRO A 475 0.86 -0.40 0.01
CA PRO A 475 0.78 -0.03 1.43
C PRO A 475 1.66 -0.86 2.36
N HIS A 476 1.72 -2.16 2.13
CA HIS A 476 2.44 -3.12 2.97
C HIS A 476 3.94 -3.00 2.79
N VAL A 477 4.42 -2.88 1.55
CA VAL A 477 5.85 -2.62 1.30
C VAL A 477 6.25 -1.23 1.81
N ASP A 478 5.37 -0.24 1.80
CA ASP A 478 5.61 1.04 2.47
C ASP A 478 5.62 0.89 4.00
N ALA A 479 4.81 0.01 4.59
CA ALA A 479 4.84 -0.28 6.02
C ALA A 479 6.14 -0.96 6.47
N LEU A 480 6.84 -1.70 5.59
CA LEU A 480 8.20 -2.19 5.86
C LEU A 480 9.22 -1.04 6.06
N ILE A 481 9.00 0.13 5.46
CA ILE A 481 9.85 1.32 5.63
C ILE A 481 9.44 2.12 6.88
N HIS A 482 8.15 2.38 7.04
CA HIS A 482 7.63 3.24 8.12
C HIS A 482 7.50 2.52 9.46
N GLY A 483 7.56 1.18 9.46
CA GLY A 483 7.38 0.29 10.60
C GLY A 483 5.92 -0.09 10.86
N TYR A 484 5.74 -1.00 11.80
CA TYR A 484 4.45 -1.39 12.36
C TYR A 484 4.39 -0.94 13.84
N ILE A 485 3.19 -0.86 14.40
CA ILE A 485 2.95 -0.61 15.83
C ILE A 485 1.95 -1.62 16.39
N THR A 486 2.07 -1.91 17.67
CA THR A 486 1.17 -2.80 18.42
C THR A 486 0.96 -2.25 19.84
N PRO A 487 -0.18 -2.46 20.52
CA PRO A 487 -0.37 -2.04 21.89
C PRO A 487 0.72 -2.61 22.81
N LYS A 488 1.05 -1.88 23.89
CA LYS A 488 2.06 -2.36 24.86
C LYS A 488 1.65 -3.69 25.51
N ASN A 489 0.34 -3.91 25.67
CA ASN A 489 -0.29 -5.01 26.41
C ASN A 489 -1.12 -5.96 25.51
N GLY A 490 -0.74 -6.10 24.24
CA GLY A 490 -1.36 -7.01 23.28
C GLY A 490 -2.58 -6.44 22.52
N MET A 491 -2.82 -6.97 21.33
CA MET A 491 -3.75 -6.41 20.34
C MET A 491 -5.22 -6.38 20.79
N TYR A 492 -5.65 -7.26 21.70
CA TYR A 492 -7.00 -7.23 22.27
C TYR A 492 -7.29 -5.97 23.11
N GLU A 493 -6.27 -5.28 23.63
CA GLU A 493 -6.42 -4.07 24.45
C GLU A 493 -7.22 -2.96 23.73
N LEU A 494 -7.03 -2.80 22.42
CA LEU A 494 -7.79 -1.86 21.58
C LEU A 494 -9.31 -2.10 21.68
N TYR A 495 -9.69 -3.37 21.66
CA TYR A 495 -11.09 -3.80 21.65
C TYR A 495 -11.69 -3.80 23.05
N ARG A 496 -10.86 -3.95 24.09
CA ARG A 496 -11.23 -3.69 25.49
C ARG A 496 -11.55 -2.21 25.71
N GLN A 497 -10.69 -1.29 25.29
CA GLN A 497 -10.97 0.16 25.45
C GLN A 497 -12.13 0.62 24.56
N ALA A 498 -12.23 0.12 23.32
CA ALA A 498 -13.36 0.44 22.44
C ALA A 498 -14.70 -0.05 23.01
N ARG A 499 -14.74 -1.21 23.69
CA ARG A 499 -15.92 -1.69 24.41
C ARG A 499 -16.37 -0.69 25.48
N GLU A 500 -15.47 -0.20 26.31
CA GLU A 500 -15.81 0.77 27.37
C GLU A 500 -16.30 2.11 26.79
N ILE A 501 -15.73 2.55 25.67
CA ILE A 501 -16.18 3.76 24.95
C ILE A 501 -17.56 3.56 24.29
N LEU A 502 -17.86 2.38 23.74
CA LEU A 502 -19.15 2.09 23.10
C LEU A 502 -20.25 1.85 24.15
N GLY A 503 -19.94 1.16 25.25
CA GLY A 503 -20.85 0.91 26.37
C GLY A 503 -22.03 0.02 25.98
N SER A 504 -23.23 0.39 26.43
CA SER A 504 -24.49 -0.29 26.08
C SER A 504 -24.87 -0.25 24.60
N GLY A 505 -24.09 0.44 23.76
CA GLY A 505 -24.22 0.38 22.29
C GLY A 505 -23.73 -0.93 21.66
N VAL A 506 -23.26 -1.92 22.46
CA VAL A 506 -22.88 -3.26 21.98
C VAL A 506 -23.76 -4.32 22.63
N LEU A 507 -24.46 -5.10 21.81
CA LEU A 507 -25.20 -6.29 22.22
C LEU A 507 -24.32 -7.51 21.98
N PHE A 508 -23.67 -7.99 23.05
CA PHE A 508 -22.84 -9.19 23.06
C PHE A 508 -23.68 -10.46 23.15
N GLN A 509 -23.11 -11.60 22.75
CA GLN A 509 -23.76 -12.91 22.72
C GLN A 509 -25.13 -12.88 22.01
N THR A 510 -25.22 -12.06 20.96
CA THR A 510 -26.46 -11.73 20.25
C THR A 510 -26.33 -12.10 18.78
N ASN A 511 -27.28 -12.87 18.26
CA ASN A 511 -27.34 -13.29 16.86
C ASN A 511 -28.48 -12.59 16.13
N VAL A 512 -28.32 -12.31 14.84
CA VAL A 512 -29.42 -11.92 13.95
C VAL A 512 -30.20 -13.16 13.54
N ILE A 513 -31.54 -13.08 13.56
CA ILE A 513 -32.44 -14.15 13.08
C ILE A 513 -33.19 -13.72 11.82
N ALA A 514 -33.51 -12.42 11.69
CA ALA A 514 -34.13 -11.90 10.48
C ALA A 514 -33.77 -10.43 10.24
N THR A 515 -33.70 -10.05 8.96
CA THR A 515 -33.69 -8.65 8.53
C THR A 515 -34.89 -8.36 7.62
N ASN A 516 -35.31 -7.10 7.58
CA ASN A 516 -36.35 -6.60 6.69
C ASN A 516 -35.99 -5.16 6.30
N ARG A 517 -35.60 -4.93 5.05
CA ARG A 517 -35.11 -3.65 4.53
C ARG A 517 -36.17 -2.97 3.67
N SER A 518 -36.18 -1.64 3.70
CA SER A 518 -37.11 -0.80 2.94
C SER A 518 -36.46 0.53 2.58
N ASP A 519 -37.07 1.27 1.66
CA ASP A 519 -36.71 2.66 1.34
C ASP A 519 -36.76 3.61 2.56
N SER A 520 -37.39 3.18 3.67
CA SER A 520 -37.55 3.96 4.91
C SER A 520 -36.56 3.59 6.02
N GLY A 521 -35.79 2.51 5.85
CA GLY A 521 -34.88 1.96 6.87
C GLY A 521 -34.96 0.43 6.98
N VAL A 522 -34.30 -0.11 8.00
CA VAL A 522 -34.15 -1.55 8.26
C VAL A 522 -34.68 -1.94 9.64
N GLU A 523 -35.34 -3.10 9.69
CA GLU A 523 -35.65 -3.80 10.93
C GLU A 523 -34.78 -5.07 11.05
N VAL A 524 -34.16 -5.27 12.21
CA VAL A 524 -33.31 -6.43 12.50
C VAL A 524 -33.87 -7.13 13.74
N THR A 525 -34.37 -8.35 13.58
CA THR A 525 -34.78 -9.19 14.71
C THR A 525 -33.56 -9.94 15.22
N VAL A 526 -33.21 -9.71 16.49
CA VAL A 526 -32.07 -10.34 17.15
C VAL A 526 -32.51 -11.29 18.27
N GLN A 527 -31.68 -12.30 18.56
CA GLN A 527 -31.84 -13.20 19.70
C GLN A 527 -30.56 -13.24 20.54
N HIS A 528 -30.73 -13.03 21.84
CA HIS A 528 -29.70 -13.16 22.87
C HIS A 528 -29.47 -14.64 23.21
N ALA A 529 -28.29 -14.98 23.72
CA ALA A 529 -27.94 -16.35 24.12
C ALA A 529 -28.83 -16.94 25.24
N ASN A 530 -29.57 -16.13 25.98
CA ASN A 530 -30.60 -16.56 26.93
C ASN A 530 -31.97 -16.87 26.27
N GLY A 531 -32.06 -16.77 24.94
CA GLY A 531 -33.27 -17.02 24.15
C GLY A 531 -34.19 -15.81 23.96
N THR A 532 -34.01 -14.69 24.69
CA THR A 532 -34.87 -13.51 24.50
C THR A 532 -34.64 -12.86 23.14
N ARG A 533 -35.66 -12.14 22.64
CA ARG A 533 -35.63 -11.49 21.33
C ARG A 533 -35.93 -10.00 21.45
N GLN A 534 -35.24 -9.21 20.64
CA GLN A 534 -35.40 -7.76 20.53
C GLN A 534 -35.50 -7.36 19.05
N LEU A 535 -36.06 -6.18 18.80
CA LEU A 535 -36.19 -5.61 17.47
C LEU A 535 -35.34 -4.34 17.37
N ILE A 536 -34.33 -4.34 16.52
CA ILE A 536 -33.53 -3.13 16.25
C ILE A 536 -34.14 -2.44 15.02
N LYS A 537 -34.54 -1.18 15.15
CA LYS A 537 -34.95 -0.33 14.03
C LYS A 537 -33.84 0.67 13.74
N ALA A 538 -33.32 0.69 12.52
CA ALA A 538 -32.25 1.59 12.11
C ALA A 538 -32.54 2.25 10.77
N ARG A 539 -31.89 3.39 10.49
CA ARG A 539 -31.91 3.99 9.15
C ARG A 539 -31.04 3.20 8.17
N ASN A 540 -29.90 2.71 8.67
CA ASN A 540 -28.90 2.00 7.88
C ASN A 540 -28.49 0.66 8.53
N LEU A 541 -28.31 -0.36 7.70
CA LEU A 541 -27.58 -1.57 8.06
C LEU A 541 -26.12 -1.46 7.58
N LEU A 542 -25.18 -1.86 8.44
CA LEU A 542 -23.76 -2.03 8.12
C LEU A 542 -23.33 -3.47 8.46
N ILE A 543 -23.19 -4.32 7.45
CA ILE A 543 -22.65 -5.68 7.64
C ILE A 543 -21.11 -5.60 7.60
N THR A 544 -20.44 -6.17 8.60
CA THR A 544 -18.95 -6.16 8.69
C THR A 544 -18.31 -7.55 8.88
N PHE A 545 -19.11 -8.61 8.75
CA PHE A 545 -18.63 -10.01 8.73
C PHE A 545 -18.67 -10.57 7.29
N PRO A 546 -17.94 -11.68 7.00
CA PRO A 546 -17.93 -12.29 5.67
C PRO A 546 -19.33 -12.79 5.25
N PRO A 547 -19.91 -12.32 4.13
CA PRO A 547 -21.31 -12.52 3.74
C PRO A 547 -21.55 -13.92 3.14
N LEU A 548 -21.27 -14.97 3.90
CA LEU A 548 -21.55 -16.35 3.47
C LEU A 548 -23.07 -16.60 3.53
N ILE A 549 -23.65 -17.25 2.52
CA ILE A 549 -25.09 -17.61 2.51
C ILE A 549 -25.53 -18.27 3.83
N LYS A 550 -24.71 -19.17 4.41
CA LYS A 550 -24.97 -19.81 5.71
C LYS A 550 -25.02 -18.83 6.90
N LYS A 551 -24.27 -17.72 6.85
CA LYS A 551 -24.29 -16.64 7.87
C LYS A 551 -25.38 -15.59 7.60
N LEU A 552 -26.01 -15.62 6.42
CA LEU A 552 -27.10 -14.74 6.00
C LEU A 552 -28.47 -15.46 6.00
N GLN A 553 -28.59 -16.63 6.63
CA GLN A 553 -29.88 -17.30 6.76
C GLN A 553 -30.87 -16.43 7.55
N GLY A 554 -32.05 -16.21 6.98
CA GLY A 554 -33.08 -15.32 7.54
C GLY A 554 -32.95 -13.85 7.13
N PHE A 555 -31.88 -13.46 6.43
CA PHE A 555 -31.78 -12.13 5.82
C PHE A 555 -32.67 -12.07 4.58
N ASP A 556 -33.26 -10.89 4.34
CA ASP A 556 -34.14 -10.56 3.21
C ASP A 556 -33.36 -10.31 1.91
N LEU A 557 -32.45 -11.21 1.53
CA LEU A 557 -31.59 -11.07 0.35
C LEU A 557 -32.38 -11.01 -0.96
N ASP A 558 -31.98 -10.14 -1.89
CA ASP A 558 -32.49 -10.16 -3.26
C ASP A 558 -31.82 -11.24 -4.14
N GLU A 559 -32.32 -11.44 -5.36
CA GLU A 559 -31.78 -12.43 -6.30
C GLU A 559 -30.31 -12.15 -6.68
N THR A 560 -29.89 -10.89 -6.73
CA THR A 560 -28.52 -10.47 -7.09
C THR A 560 -27.57 -10.61 -5.91
N GLU A 561 -27.98 -10.21 -4.70
CA GLU A 561 -27.23 -10.48 -3.46
C GLU A 561 -27.01 -11.99 -3.29
N THR A 562 -28.04 -12.79 -3.55
CA THR A 562 -27.94 -14.26 -3.55
C THR A 562 -27.01 -14.77 -4.66
N GLU A 563 -27.11 -14.25 -5.90
CA GLU A 563 -26.23 -14.61 -7.02
C GLU A 563 -24.76 -14.31 -6.72
N LEU A 564 -24.47 -13.23 -5.98
CA LEU A 564 -23.13 -12.84 -5.56
C LEU A 564 -22.63 -13.71 -4.40
N PHE A 565 -23.37 -13.78 -3.31
CA PHE A 565 -22.86 -14.34 -2.04
C PHE A 565 -22.71 -15.87 -2.06
N GLN A 566 -23.28 -16.56 -3.05
CA GLN A 566 -23.01 -17.97 -3.30
C GLN A 566 -21.68 -18.26 -4.03
N LYS A 567 -21.02 -17.25 -4.62
CA LYS A 567 -19.81 -17.42 -5.46
C LYS A 567 -18.49 -17.43 -4.69
N TRP A 568 -18.57 -17.11 -3.40
CA TRP A 568 -17.42 -17.02 -2.52
C TRP A 568 -16.74 -18.37 -2.27
N PHE A 569 -15.43 -18.43 -2.54
CA PHE A 569 -14.53 -19.42 -1.97
C PHE A 569 -13.46 -18.73 -1.10
N TRP A 570 -12.76 -19.50 -0.27
CA TRP A 570 -11.83 -18.97 0.74
C TRP A 570 -10.70 -19.95 1.09
N ARG A 571 -9.84 -19.54 2.03
CA ARG A 571 -8.92 -20.43 2.76
C ARG A 571 -9.39 -20.58 4.20
N THR A 572 -9.27 -21.79 4.75
CA THR A 572 -9.36 -21.97 6.20
C THR A 572 -8.03 -21.56 6.83
N TYR A 573 -8.10 -20.98 8.02
CA TYR A 573 -6.95 -20.37 8.67
C TYR A 573 -7.04 -20.57 10.18
N TYR A 574 -6.18 -21.43 10.70
CA TYR A 574 -6.11 -21.79 12.10
C TYR A 574 -4.80 -21.29 12.71
N VAL A 575 -4.86 -20.85 13.96
CA VAL A 575 -3.68 -20.46 14.74
C VAL A 575 -3.65 -21.24 16.04
N ALA A 576 -2.52 -21.91 16.30
CA ALA A 576 -2.26 -22.56 17.58
C ALA A 576 -1.20 -21.78 18.36
N VAL A 577 -1.45 -21.53 19.65
CA VAL A 577 -0.39 -21.21 20.61
C VAL A 577 0.11 -22.53 21.19
N VAL A 578 1.39 -22.82 21.01
CA VAL A 578 2.05 -24.05 21.51
C VAL A 578 3.14 -23.72 22.51
N ASN A 579 3.32 -24.59 23.50
CA ASN A 579 4.48 -24.57 24.41
C ASN A 579 5.14 -25.95 24.49
N ASN A 580 6.21 -26.07 25.29
CA ASN A 580 7.02 -27.29 25.44
C ASN A 580 7.58 -27.85 24.11
N THR A 581 7.75 -26.97 23.11
CA THR A 581 8.09 -27.34 21.73
C THR A 581 9.52 -27.86 21.60
N GLY A 582 10.46 -27.39 22.43
CA GLY A 582 11.90 -27.61 22.23
C GLY A 582 12.55 -26.67 21.21
N ILE A 583 11.78 -25.76 20.61
CA ILE A 583 12.29 -24.69 19.74
C ILE A 583 12.80 -23.53 20.62
N PRO A 584 14.02 -22.99 20.40
CA PRO A 584 14.56 -21.90 21.21
C PRO A 584 13.76 -20.59 21.14
N ASP A 585 13.67 -19.88 22.26
CA ASP A 585 13.11 -18.53 22.32
C ASP A 585 13.76 -17.58 21.29
N LYS A 586 12.97 -16.62 20.79
CA LYS A 586 13.37 -15.59 19.81
C LYS A 586 13.82 -16.16 18.46
N LEU A 587 13.61 -17.45 18.19
CA LEU A 587 13.69 -18.05 16.87
C LEU A 587 12.33 -17.95 16.16
N TRP A 588 12.34 -17.71 14.86
CA TRP A 588 11.23 -18.05 13.96
C TRP A 588 11.65 -19.27 13.12
N VAL A 589 10.73 -20.18 12.83
CA VAL A 589 10.97 -21.32 11.94
C VAL A 589 9.99 -21.26 10.79
N THR A 590 10.48 -20.89 9.61
CA THR A 590 9.66 -20.71 8.40
C THR A 590 9.62 -22.01 7.60
N ASN A 591 8.42 -22.45 7.20
CA ASN A 591 8.26 -23.58 6.31
C ASN A 591 8.71 -23.22 4.89
N THR A 592 9.53 -24.07 4.27
CA THR A 592 10.18 -23.80 2.98
C THR A 592 10.43 -25.13 2.28
N ASP A 593 9.82 -25.36 1.12
CA ASP A 593 9.96 -26.58 0.32
C ASP A 593 10.82 -26.30 -0.94
N PRO A 594 12.11 -26.67 -0.97
CA PRO A 594 12.97 -26.49 -2.14
C PRO A 594 12.53 -27.28 -3.38
N THR A 595 11.63 -28.25 -3.24
CA THR A 595 11.07 -29.03 -4.34
C THR A 595 9.88 -28.35 -5.01
N ASN A 596 9.30 -27.30 -4.41
CA ASN A 596 8.10 -26.62 -4.94
C ASN A 596 8.39 -25.49 -5.95
N GLY A 597 9.57 -25.50 -6.57
CA GLY A 597 9.93 -24.57 -7.63
C GLY A 597 10.18 -23.14 -7.12
N LEU A 598 9.48 -22.15 -7.68
CA LEU A 598 9.78 -20.74 -7.40
C LEU A 598 9.53 -20.35 -5.94
N GLY A 599 10.51 -19.64 -5.35
CA GLY A 599 10.41 -19.10 -3.99
C GLY A 599 10.49 -20.12 -2.86
N TYR A 600 10.56 -21.43 -3.18
CA TYR A 600 10.52 -22.54 -2.22
C TYR A 600 9.34 -22.46 -1.24
N LEU A 601 8.16 -22.04 -1.74
CA LEU A 601 6.95 -21.88 -0.93
C LEU A 601 6.38 -23.26 -0.53
N PRO A 602 5.77 -23.41 0.66
CA PRO A 602 5.18 -24.68 1.07
C PRO A 602 3.98 -25.09 0.21
N ARG A 603 3.64 -26.38 0.24
CA ARG A 603 2.47 -26.96 -0.46
C ARG A 603 1.27 -26.97 0.50
N MET A 604 0.09 -26.59 0.00
CA MET A 604 -1.14 -26.56 0.82
C MET A 604 -1.71 -27.99 1.01
N PRO A 605 -2.23 -28.34 2.21
CA PRO A 605 -2.24 -27.55 3.44
C PRO A 605 -0.87 -27.50 4.14
N PHE A 606 -0.58 -26.38 4.81
CA PHE A 606 0.70 -26.13 5.49
C PHE A 606 0.50 -25.46 6.85
N ASP A 607 1.36 -25.74 7.84
CA ASP A 607 1.81 -24.68 8.75
C ASP A 607 2.86 -23.85 8.01
N PHE A 608 2.70 -22.53 7.97
CA PHE A 608 3.64 -21.63 7.34
C PHE A 608 4.82 -21.27 8.25
N LEU A 609 4.60 -21.08 9.56
CA LEU A 609 5.53 -20.37 10.42
C LEU A 609 5.30 -20.66 11.91
N LEU A 610 6.32 -21.23 12.55
CA LEU A 610 6.42 -21.31 14.00
C LEU A 610 7.13 -20.05 14.53
N GLN A 611 6.37 -19.16 15.16
CA GLN A 611 6.75 -17.77 15.45
C GLN A 611 6.88 -17.51 16.96
N TYR A 612 8.04 -17.04 17.41
CA TYR A 612 8.19 -16.50 18.77
C TYR A 612 7.53 -15.12 18.88
N MET A 613 6.56 -14.97 19.78
CA MET A 613 5.70 -13.79 19.93
C MET A 613 5.97 -12.92 21.17
N GLY A 614 7.02 -13.24 21.95
CA GLY A 614 7.45 -12.43 23.09
C GLY A 614 7.51 -13.19 24.42
N ALA A 615 6.57 -14.10 24.65
CA ALA A 615 6.50 -14.93 25.85
C ALA A 615 7.50 -16.11 25.81
N PRO A 616 8.40 -16.26 26.81
CA PRO A 616 9.37 -17.36 26.88
C PRO A 616 8.70 -18.74 26.92
N GLY A 617 9.18 -19.68 26.10
CA GLY A 617 8.67 -21.06 26.01
C GLY A 617 7.39 -21.23 25.19
N TYR A 618 6.86 -20.17 24.55
CA TYR A 618 5.68 -20.20 23.70
C TYR A 618 6.01 -19.82 22.25
N SER A 619 5.31 -20.44 21.30
CA SER A 619 5.32 -20.09 19.87
C SER A 619 3.91 -20.12 19.30
N THR A 620 3.65 -19.37 18.23
CA THR A 620 2.42 -19.48 17.43
C THR A 620 2.67 -20.23 16.12
N SER A 621 1.70 -21.01 15.68
CA SER A 621 1.66 -21.77 14.41
C SER A 621 0.58 -21.19 13.50
N LYS A 622 0.77 -21.19 12.17
CA LYS A 622 -0.12 -20.55 11.18
C LYS A 622 -0.51 -21.54 10.09
N LEU A 623 -1.64 -22.21 10.30
CA LEU A 623 -2.11 -23.36 9.52
C LEU A 623 -3.14 -22.93 8.48
N VAL A 624 -2.91 -23.24 7.20
CA VAL A 624 -3.76 -22.82 6.07
C VAL A 624 -4.14 -24.00 5.19
N GLY A 625 -5.40 -24.03 4.75
CA GLY A 625 -5.91 -25.02 3.80
C GLY A 625 -7.07 -24.52 2.92
N ASP A 626 -7.59 -25.43 2.09
CA ASP A 626 -8.82 -25.22 1.33
C ASP A 626 -10.07 -25.25 2.24
N MET A 627 -11.22 -24.84 1.71
CA MET A 627 -12.51 -24.78 2.42
C MET A 627 -12.95 -26.06 3.17
N ASN A 628 -12.38 -27.22 2.81
CA ASN A 628 -12.67 -28.51 3.41
C ASN A 628 -11.65 -28.94 4.49
N PHE A 629 -10.54 -28.23 4.65
CA PHE A 629 -9.50 -28.52 5.65
C PHE A 629 -9.97 -28.05 7.03
N THR A 630 -10.15 -28.99 7.96
CA THR A 630 -10.81 -28.78 9.25
C THR A 630 -9.84 -28.45 10.39
N GLU A 631 -10.39 -28.13 11.56
CA GLU A 631 -9.63 -28.02 12.81
C GLU A 631 -8.92 -29.34 13.19
N GLU A 632 -9.51 -30.50 12.87
CA GLU A 632 -8.90 -31.81 13.14
C GLU A 632 -7.68 -32.02 12.23
N ASP A 633 -7.83 -31.81 10.92
CA ASP A 633 -6.72 -31.87 9.95
C ASP A 633 -5.57 -30.89 10.31
N ALA A 634 -5.91 -29.70 10.80
CA ALA A 634 -4.95 -28.67 11.21
C ALA A 634 -4.18 -29.05 12.49
N ARG A 635 -4.82 -29.74 13.44
CA ARG A 635 -4.16 -30.27 14.65
C ARG A 635 -3.24 -31.43 14.32
N ASP A 636 -3.68 -32.33 13.44
CA ASP A 636 -2.88 -33.47 12.97
C ASP A 636 -1.67 -33.02 12.14
N LEU A 637 -1.84 -32.01 11.28
CA LEU A 637 -0.73 -31.41 10.52
C LEU A 637 0.35 -30.85 11.44
N LEU A 638 -0.04 -30.03 12.42
CA LEU A 638 0.89 -29.45 13.41
C LEU A 638 1.62 -30.52 14.23
N ALA A 639 0.89 -31.56 14.68
CA ALA A 639 1.49 -32.69 15.38
C ALA A 639 2.49 -33.46 14.49
N ALA A 640 2.18 -33.64 13.21
CA ALA A 640 3.04 -34.31 12.25
C ALA A 640 4.29 -33.49 11.89
N ASP A 641 4.19 -32.16 11.78
CA ASP A 641 5.32 -31.26 11.57
C ASP A 641 6.33 -31.36 12.73
N PHE A 642 5.85 -31.29 13.97
CA PHE A 642 6.69 -31.52 15.15
C PHE A 642 7.30 -32.92 15.17
N ALA A 643 6.54 -33.96 14.83
CA ALA A 643 7.05 -35.33 14.76
C ALA A 643 8.15 -35.50 13.70
N ARG A 644 8.05 -34.83 12.55
CA ARG A 644 9.09 -34.82 11.50
C ARG A 644 10.36 -34.10 11.96
N MET A 645 10.24 -32.90 12.52
CA MET A 645 11.39 -32.17 13.08
C MET A 645 12.08 -32.95 14.20
N LYS A 646 11.32 -33.70 15.01
CA LYS A 646 11.82 -34.63 16.03
C LYS A 646 12.61 -35.78 15.43
N ALA A 647 12.02 -36.49 14.45
CA ALA A 647 12.63 -37.64 13.79
C ALA A 647 13.92 -37.28 13.03
N LYS A 648 13.98 -36.08 12.44
CA LYS A 648 15.18 -35.55 11.78
C LYS A 648 16.26 -35.07 12.76
N GLY A 649 15.91 -34.85 14.04
CA GLY A 649 16.81 -34.27 15.05
C GLY A 649 17.04 -32.77 14.90
N THR A 650 16.16 -32.06 14.17
CA THR A 650 16.29 -30.63 13.85
C THR A 650 16.13 -29.74 15.09
N TYR A 651 15.31 -30.17 16.04
CA TYR A 651 15.16 -29.58 17.37
C TYR A 651 14.98 -30.70 18.42
N PRO A 652 15.28 -30.46 19.71
CA PRO A 652 14.98 -31.39 20.81
C PRO A 652 13.48 -31.38 21.14
N ILE A 653 12.63 -31.77 20.18
CA ILE A 653 11.18 -31.80 20.35
C ILE A 653 10.81 -32.86 21.39
N HIS A 654 10.26 -32.43 22.53
CA HIS A 654 9.83 -33.32 23.61
C HIS A 654 8.36 -33.73 23.43
N ASP A 655 7.45 -32.87 23.88
CA ASP A 655 6.00 -33.10 23.90
C ASP A 655 5.27 -31.76 23.73
N PRO A 656 5.13 -31.25 22.49
CA PRO A 656 4.52 -29.94 22.25
C PRO A 656 3.03 -29.95 22.61
N GLN A 657 2.58 -28.98 23.40
CA GLN A 657 1.20 -28.89 23.86
C GLN A 657 0.51 -27.65 23.29
N ILE A 658 -0.70 -27.82 22.74
CA ILE A 658 -1.54 -26.72 22.26
C ILE A 658 -2.24 -26.08 23.46
N VAL A 659 -1.81 -24.86 23.79
CA VAL A 659 -2.31 -24.07 24.93
C VAL A 659 -3.59 -23.33 24.55
N VAL A 660 -3.65 -22.82 23.32
CA VAL A 660 -4.85 -22.19 22.72
C VAL A 660 -4.89 -22.57 21.25
N PHE A 661 -6.10 -22.77 20.72
CA PHE A 661 -6.36 -22.92 19.29
C PHE A 661 -7.43 -21.90 18.89
N GLY A 662 -7.32 -21.33 17.68
CA GLY A 662 -8.24 -20.31 17.19
C GLY A 662 -8.51 -20.46 15.70
N ASP A 663 -9.79 -20.40 15.34
CA ASP A 663 -10.26 -20.34 13.95
C ASP A 663 -10.42 -18.88 13.51
N SER A 664 -9.83 -18.53 12.36
CA SER A 664 -10.02 -17.25 11.68
C SER A 664 -10.75 -17.36 10.34
N SER A 665 -11.30 -18.53 10.02
CA SER A 665 -11.99 -18.79 8.76
C SER A 665 -13.32 -18.03 8.62
N PRO A 666 -13.70 -17.55 7.42
CA PRO A 666 -12.94 -17.59 6.16
C PRO A 666 -11.87 -16.48 6.09
N GLU A 667 -10.65 -16.86 5.71
CA GLU A 667 -9.58 -15.94 5.30
C GLU A 667 -9.54 -15.82 3.78
N THR A 668 -9.14 -14.64 3.28
CA THR A 668 -9.16 -14.24 1.85
C THR A 668 -10.44 -14.67 1.09
N LEU A 669 -11.50 -13.85 1.14
CA LEU A 669 -12.69 -14.11 0.31
C LEU A 669 -12.41 -13.84 -1.18
N MET A 670 -12.62 -14.86 -2.02
CA MET A 670 -12.26 -14.89 -3.43
C MET A 670 -13.40 -15.38 -4.33
N VAL A 671 -13.37 -14.98 -5.60
CA VAL A 671 -14.22 -15.46 -6.68
C VAL A 671 -13.40 -15.82 -7.92
N SER A 672 -13.99 -16.54 -8.88
CA SER A 672 -13.28 -16.95 -10.09
C SER A 672 -12.89 -15.73 -10.96
N PRO A 673 -11.80 -15.81 -11.76
CA PRO A 673 -11.48 -14.79 -12.76
C PRO A 673 -12.65 -14.48 -13.70
N GLU A 674 -13.48 -15.48 -14.01
CA GLU A 674 -14.63 -15.32 -14.89
C GLU A 674 -15.78 -14.57 -14.21
N ASP A 675 -16.02 -14.78 -12.92
CA ASP A 675 -16.95 -13.93 -12.16
C ASP A 675 -16.46 -12.48 -12.10
N ILE A 676 -15.15 -12.25 -11.99
CA ILE A 676 -14.57 -10.91 -12.04
C ILE A 676 -14.82 -10.25 -13.41
N ARG A 677 -14.58 -10.95 -14.53
CA ARG A 677 -14.90 -10.46 -15.90
C ARG A 677 -16.39 -10.19 -16.10
N ASN A 678 -17.26 -11.03 -15.52
CA ASN A 678 -18.72 -10.80 -15.49
C ASN A 678 -19.14 -9.69 -14.50
N GLY A 679 -18.18 -8.95 -13.95
CA GLY A 679 -18.38 -7.75 -13.16
C GLY A 679 -18.80 -8.03 -11.72
N PHE A 680 -18.34 -9.12 -11.11
CA PHE A 680 -18.62 -9.44 -9.71
C PHE A 680 -18.30 -8.26 -8.79
N TYR A 681 -17.06 -7.76 -8.80
CA TYR A 681 -16.69 -6.63 -7.94
C TYR A 681 -17.42 -5.33 -8.30
N ARG A 682 -17.76 -5.11 -9.58
CA ARG A 682 -18.67 -4.01 -9.96
C ARG A 682 -20.03 -4.18 -9.28
N LYS A 683 -20.70 -5.33 -9.41
CA LYS A 683 -22.00 -5.60 -8.76
C LYS A 683 -21.88 -5.40 -7.24
N LEU A 684 -20.84 -5.96 -6.62
CA LEU A 684 -20.53 -5.88 -5.19
C LEU A 684 -20.39 -4.44 -4.68
N VAL A 685 -19.77 -3.56 -5.48
CA VAL A 685 -19.53 -2.14 -5.15
C VAL A 685 -20.68 -1.22 -5.61
N ILE A 686 -21.55 -1.68 -6.51
CA ILE A 686 -22.81 -1.02 -6.93
C ILE A 686 -24.00 -1.45 -6.05
N TYR A 687 -23.80 -2.38 -5.12
CA TYR A 687 -24.75 -2.74 -4.06
C TYR A 687 -24.56 -2.05 -2.69
N PRO A 688 -24.28 -0.73 -2.64
CA PRO A 688 -25.12 0.19 -1.89
C PRO A 688 -26.27 0.64 -2.81
N ILE A 689 -27.51 0.46 -2.35
CA ILE A 689 -28.68 0.49 -3.24
C ILE A 689 -28.84 1.85 -3.96
N SER A 690 -28.78 1.80 -5.31
CA SER A 690 -28.92 2.92 -6.27
C SER A 690 -27.76 3.95 -6.29
N ALA A 691 -27.46 4.68 -7.38
CA ALA A 691 -28.09 4.82 -8.70
C ALA A 691 -27.05 5.21 -9.80
N ARG A 692 -27.52 5.56 -11.00
CA ARG A 692 -26.67 6.09 -12.10
C ARG A 692 -26.12 7.50 -11.82
N TYR A 693 -24.97 7.78 -12.42
CA TYR A 693 -24.29 9.09 -12.59
C TYR A 693 -23.50 9.64 -11.39
N ASN A 694 -22.57 10.55 -11.73
CA ASN A 694 -21.46 10.99 -10.88
C ASN A 694 -21.85 11.91 -9.71
N TYR A 695 -20.90 11.99 -8.76
CA TYR A 695 -20.82 12.88 -7.59
C TYR A 695 -21.60 12.45 -6.34
N SER A 696 -20.82 12.20 -5.29
CA SER A 696 -21.13 12.34 -3.85
C SER A 696 -22.61 12.42 -3.40
N VAL A 697 -23.08 11.29 -2.84
CA VAL A 697 -24.16 11.16 -1.83
C VAL A 697 -25.61 11.39 -2.30
N LYS A 698 -26.23 10.30 -2.76
CA LYS A 698 -27.42 9.67 -2.12
C LYS A 698 -27.11 8.16 -1.98
N LEU A 699 -27.51 7.42 -0.95
CA LEU A 699 -28.73 7.40 -0.13
C LEU A 699 -29.95 6.86 -0.89
N ASN A 700 -29.94 5.55 -1.15
CA ASN A 700 -30.97 4.64 -0.65
C ASN A 700 -30.23 3.49 0.08
N ASP A 701 -30.82 2.89 1.11
CA ASP A 701 -30.07 2.76 2.37
C ASP A 701 -29.78 1.35 2.93
N THR A 702 -28.84 0.64 2.30
CA THR A 702 -28.04 -0.42 2.95
C THR A 702 -26.60 -0.38 2.43
N LYS A 703 -25.60 -0.62 3.30
CA LYS A 703 -24.18 -0.65 2.93
C LYS A 703 -23.50 -1.88 3.51
N ILE A 704 -23.09 -2.81 2.65
CA ILE A 704 -22.35 -4.00 3.06
C ILE A 704 -20.84 -3.65 3.01
N CYS A 705 -20.18 -3.63 4.17
CA CYS A 705 -18.75 -3.30 4.27
C CYS A 705 -17.93 -4.58 4.38
N LEU A 706 -17.55 -5.09 3.20
CA LEU A 706 -16.80 -6.33 3.09
C LEU A 706 -15.35 -6.13 3.55
N HIS A 707 -14.94 -6.99 4.47
CA HIS A 707 -13.55 -7.17 4.85
C HIS A 707 -13.39 -8.58 5.40
N THR A 708 -12.34 -9.28 4.93
CA THR A 708 -11.92 -10.57 5.46
C THR A 708 -10.43 -10.50 5.74
N GLY A 709 -10.08 -10.68 7.01
CA GLY A 709 -8.76 -11.16 7.38
C GLY A 709 -7.65 -10.13 7.57
N SER A 710 -6.65 -10.61 8.33
CA SER A 710 -5.32 -10.03 8.63
C SER A 710 -5.21 -8.51 8.87
N ASP A 711 -5.43 -7.66 7.86
CA ASP A 711 -5.01 -6.25 7.84
C ASP A 711 -6.07 -5.25 8.34
N PHE A 712 -5.92 -4.86 9.61
CA PHE A 712 -6.62 -3.74 10.23
C PHE A 712 -6.60 -2.45 9.37
N GLU A 713 -5.47 -2.12 8.73
CA GLU A 713 -5.32 -0.93 7.88
C GLU A 713 -6.08 -1.00 6.55
N VAL A 714 -6.36 -2.20 6.03
CA VAL A 714 -7.18 -2.37 4.82
C VAL A 714 -8.64 -2.01 5.12
N ALA A 715 -9.17 -2.44 6.29
CA ALA A 715 -10.47 -2.00 6.78
C ALA A 715 -10.52 -0.46 6.95
N LEU A 716 -9.51 0.13 7.58
CA LEU A 716 -9.42 1.59 7.78
C LEU A 716 -9.42 2.38 6.46
N LYS A 717 -8.76 1.86 5.41
CA LYS A 717 -8.67 2.53 4.10
C LYS A 717 -9.94 2.43 3.27
N ASN A 718 -10.58 1.26 3.24
CA ASN A 718 -11.92 1.11 2.64
C ASN A 718 -12.93 2.12 3.27
N LEU A 719 -12.77 2.44 4.56
CA LEU A 719 -13.60 3.42 5.28
C LEU A 719 -13.18 4.90 5.11
N LYS A 720 -12.09 5.22 4.39
CA LYS A 720 -11.73 6.61 4.04
C LYS A 720 -12.70 7.29 3.07
N LEU A 721 -13.69 6.57 2.54
CA LEU A 721 -14.82 7.13 1.79
C LEU A 721 -15.80 7.95 2.68
N TRP A 722 -15.53 8.11 3.98
CA TRP A 722 -16.44 8.75 4.96
C TRP A 722 -15.87 9.95 5.75
N PRO A 723 -15.00 10.81 5.18
CA PRO A 723 -15.05 12.21 5.60
C PRO A 723 -14.75 13.24 4.48
N PHE A 724 -15.76 14.07 4.15
CA PHE A 724 -15.51 15.39 3.53
C PHE A 724 -16.47 16.48 4.02
N PHE A 725 -16.76 16.48 5.34
CA PHE A 725 -17.54 17.53 6.00
C PHE A 725 -16.88 17.98 7.32
N LEU A 726 -15.88 18.85 7.21
CA LEU A 726 -15.50 19.79 8.27
C LEU A 726 -15.38 21.20 7.67
N SER A 727 -15.96 22.18 8.35
CA SER A 727 -16.16 23.53 7.83
C SER A 727 -14.95 24.44 8.04
N ARG A 728 -14.78 25.45 7.17
CA ARG A 728 -13.74 26.47 7.31
C ARG A 728 -14.03 27.40 8.50
N LYS A 729 -13.22 27.32 9.55
CA LYS A 729 -12.75 28.36 10.50
C LYS A 729 -12.10 27.61 11.69
N SER A 730 -10.98 28.02 12.26
CA SER A 730 -10.39 29.36 12.38
C SER A 730 -8.86 29.35 12.26
N ARG A 731 -8.25 30.54 12.15
CA ARG A 731 -6.82 30.78 12.46
C ARG A 731 -6.72 31.32 13.89
N LEU A 732 -5.66 30.99 14.61
CA LEU A 732 -4.97 31.89 15.54
C LEU A 732 -3.55 31.37 15.86
N PHE A 733 -2.61 32.27 16.12
CA PHE A 733 -1.24 31.97 16.52
C PHE A 733 -1.10 32.02 18.05
N VAL A 734 -0.23 31.18 18.62
CA VAL A 734 0.56 31.51 19.81
C VAL A 734 1.97 30.92 19.66
N ASN A 735 3.00 31.76 19.76
CA ASN A 735 4.39 31.32 19.99
C ASN A 735 4.59 31.05 21.48
N HIS A 736 5.42 30.07 21.86
CA HIS A 736 6.24 30.12 23.08
C HIS A 736 7.62 29.52 22.81
N SER A 737 8.64 30.05 23.48
CA SER A 737 10.04 29.60 23.36
C SER A 737 10.26 28.32 24.18
N PRO A 738 11.16 27.41 23.76
CA PRO A 738 11.74 26.45 24.69
C PRO A 738 12.65 27.17 25.70
N ASP A 739 12.80 26.60 26.90
CA ASP A 739 14.00 26.79 27.71
C ASP A 739 14.27 25.58 28.63
N THR A 740 15.56 25.25 28.79
CA THR A 740 16.20 24.22 29.64
C THR A 740 15.65 22.77 29.66
N THR A 741 16.59 21.81 29.55
CA THR A 741 16.45 20.34 29.56
C THR A 741 15.94 19.72 28.25
N ASP A 742 16.41 18.53 27.83
CA ASP A 742 17.10 17.47 28.60
C ASP A 742 18.16 16.73 27.77
N ASN A 743 19.12 16.08 28.44
CA ASN A 743 20.26 15.35 27.87
C ASN A 743 19.87 14.01 27.18
N ARG A 744 18.56 13.78 26.97
CA ARG A 744 17.98 12.48 26.57
C ARG A 744 18.24 12.10 25.11
N ILE A 745 18.43 13.07 24.21
CA ILE A 745 18.62 12.79 22.76
C ILE A 745 19.91 11.99 22.51
N TYR A 746 20.97 12.25 23.29
CA TYR A 746 22.24 11.55 23.19
C TYR A 746 22.10 10.07 23.57
N GLU A 747 21.45 9.79 24.71
CA GLU A 747 21.23 8.45 25.23
C GLU A 747 20.17 7.64 24.46
N SER A 748 19.05 8.25 24.05
CA SER A 748 17.92 7.50 23.46
C SER A 748 17.96 7.34 21.94
N VAL A 749 18.70 8.19 21.21
CA VAL A 749 18.73 8.17 19.74
C VAL A 749 20.12 7.90 19.17
N LEU A 750 21.15 8.61 19.66
CA LEU A 750 22.50 8.47 19.12
C LEU A 750 23.22 7.21 19.61
N ARG A 751 23.12 6.88 20.90
CA ARG A 751 23.81 5.72 21.49
C ARG A 751 23.45 4.37 20.83
N PRO A 752 22.17 4.04 20.57
CA PRO A 752 21.82 2.80 19.86
C PRO A 752 22.29 2.78 18.41
N LEU A 753 22.34 3.94 17.73
CA LEU A 753 22.80 4.06 16.35
C LEU A 753 24.30 3.81 16.24
N ILE A 754 25.09 4.35 17.18
CA ILE A 754 26.53 4.13 17.28
C ILE A 754 26.83 2.65 17.63
N GLN A 755 26.09 2.06 18.59
CA GLN A 755 26.20 0.63 18.94
C GLN A 755 25.65 -0.35 17.89
N ALA A 756 25.11 0.15 16.77
CA ALA A 756 24.74 -0.65 15.60
C ALA A 756 25.68 -0.40 14.39
N THR A 757 26.69 0.45 14.56
CA THR A 757 27.65 0.85 13.51
C THR A 757 29.10 0.46 13.86
N ILE A 758 29.35 0.10 15.13
CA ILE A 758 30.58 -0.53 15.66
C ILE A 758 30.26 -2.00 15.95
#